data_AF-A0A0N4UIT4-F1
#
_entry.id   AF-A0A0N4UIT4-F1
#
_cell.length_a   1.000
_cell.length_b   1.000
_cell.length_c   1.000
_cell.angle_alpha   90.00
_cell.angle_beta   90.00
_cell.angle_gamma   90.00
#
_symmetry.space_group_name_H-M   'P 1'
#
loop_
_entity.id
_entity.type
_entity.pdbx_description
1 polymer ?
#
loop_
_entity_poly.entity_id
_entity_poly.type
_entity_poly.pdbx_seq_one_letter_code
_entity_poly.pdbx_strand_id
1 'polypeptide(L)'
;MKFLKLSLSLSSIQHRSLDGMELVGDYENNDWQITNPQQLISGPLSNPTNSNSYFWKQPIYYCRNCHQGSDPISDKDKPAIIKSEFLWNELNGHFQFQREYEILKKEYENAMQKLNSTMNSIKSFWSPELKRERQLRKEESSKLASLQRQIAMRNVISGTSSMAELDDLKRELEDCQYELMQKEEMIRCCMESNELGRDPGVIGPRFAELEKRCNQLESLLNIRDQQIRSMEQQITQLSSFQSTESAKDRHIATLEEEISRLRLNQKDKPRDFTDKSISSQELNTFRLKLERSEVELAQKCTELSSVQARLQSALDENEELRKHLGVLRQSASVKEKHSSLLQSDIEALRAKLEAKNNQLEQKDKICDRLNKDLKQTKDQVSLEQRQSQLIARLDGIEKMLREKESELDETKQKLLSLPDAQQERFMKLQIEEANRDKIRMQSLMDEIRRNAEKEKSEQLETFKEKNKQLSSTIESLQKELADRQILLESQNEKIGDLDRQLCSLASKNDRNQSQSIDEQVSTILEARKEIDSLLRMVQNLEKEKSSLVSQCKQFIYFFANTSMNYHFILYCFSFRVEELEEALRESVSITAEREVHVAQQKQINQQLIMQLSEARHELNELRKHLKDLTAVDKDEMMRCFEVERRQHLEQLLQFKHEALVAAIAEKDAHIALLEQSRDKPRDEIETLRHHKEKLMEKLKEENERRAQLLSSSTVNIASKLLNFGIWA
;
A
#
# COMPACT_ATOMS: atom_id res chain seq x y z
N MET A 1 19.38 37.97 -28.50
CA MET A 1 20.52 37.16 -27.97
C MET A 1 20.43 36.86 -26.47
N LYS A 2 20.21 37.82 -25.56
CA LYS A 2 20.09 37.51 -24.10
C LYS A 2 18.94 36.55 -23.76
N PHE A 3 17.78 36.67 -24.43
CA PHE A 3 16.66 35.74 -24.26
C PHE A 3 16.97 34.30 -24.73
N LEU A 4 17.72 34.15 -25.83
CA LEU A 4 18.16 32.83 -26.34
C LEU A 4 19.18 32.15 -25.41
N LYS A 5 20.04 32.92 -24.71
CA LYS A 5 20.94 32.35 -23.69
C LYS A 5 20.19 31.86 -22.46
N LEU A 6 19.11 32.53 -22.06
CA LEU A 6 18.28 32.10 -20.93
C LEU A 6 17.53 30.81 -21.23
N SER A 7 16.95 30.66 -22.43
CA SER A 7 16.25 29.41 -22.79
C SER A 7 17.19 28.21 -22.88
N LEU A 8 18.39 28.39 -23.44
CA LEU A 8 19.39 27.33 -23.49
C LEU A 8 19.94 26.96 -22.11
N SER A 9 20.05 27.91 -21.17
CA SER A 9 20.49 27.59 -19.79
C SER A 9 19.43 26.84 -18.98
N LEU A 10 18.14 27.11 -19.22
CA LEU A 10 17.05 26.41 -18.56
C LEU A 10 16.86 24.99 -19.11
N SER A 11 17.15 24.77 -20.40
CA SER A 11 17.01 23.44 -21.00
C SER A 11 18.05 22.42 -20.50
N SER A 12 19.12 22.84 -19.83
CA SER A 12 20.23 21.95 -19.47
C SER A 12 20.26 21.57 -17.99
N ILE A 13 19.24 21.95 -17.21
CA ILE A 13 19.12 21.53 -15.81
C ILE A 13 18.54 20.12 -15.80
N GLN A 14 19.41 19.13 -15.88
CA GLN A 14 19.09 17.72 -15.66
C GLN A 14 18.62 17.54 -14.21
N HIS A 15 17.31 17.53 -14.01
CA HIS A 15 16.69 17.21 -12.72
C HIS A 15 16.88 15.72 -12.44
N ARG A 16 17.92 15.38 -11.67
CA ARG A 16 18.08 14.06 -11.06
C ARG A 16 17.08 13.93 -9.90
N SER A 17 16.26 12.89 -9.90
CA SER A 17 15.50 12.54 -8.69
C SER A 17 16.47 12.02 -7.62
N LEU A 18 16.08 12.15 -6.34
CA LEU A 18 16.92 11.80 -5.18
C LEU A 18 17.38 10.33 -5.19
N ASP A 19 16.68 9.45 -5.92
CA ASP A 19 16.99 8.03 -6.00
C ASP A 19 17.76 7.66 -7.27
N GLY A 20 18.27 8.64 -8.02
CA GLY A 20 19.28 8.43 -9.08
C GLY A 20 18.79 7.69 -10.32
N MET A 21 17.47 7.52 -10.51
CA MET A 21 16.92 6.97 -11.75
C MET A 21 16.83 8.05 -12.83
N GLU A 22 17.44 7.75 -13.98
CA GLU A 22 17.33 8.52 -15.21
C GLU A 22 15.87 8.45 -15.70
N LEU A 23 15.21 9.60 -15.81
CA LEU A 23 13.89 9.67 -16.43
C LEU A 23 14.08 9.42 -17.93
N VAL A 24 13.67 8.23 -18.36
CA VAL A 24 13.70 7.76 -19.76
C VAL A 24 13.00 8.80 -20.63
N GLY A 25 13.76 9.36 -21.58
CA GLY A 25 13.37 10.48 -22.40
C GLY A 25 12.27 10.18 -23.42
N ASP A 26 11.52 11.25 -23.70
CA ASP A 26 10.84 11.62 -24.95
C ASP A 26 10.50 10.46 -25.90
N TYR A 27 9.39 9.79 -25.61
CA TYR A 27 8.65 9.03 -26.62
C TYR A 27 7.89 10.00 -27.53
N GLU A 28 8.55 10.46 -28.58
CA GLU A 28 7.86 11.00 -29.76
C GLU A 28 7.07 9.88 -30.45
N ASN A 29 5.77 10.14 -30.65
CA ASN A 29 4.88 9.60 -31.68
C ASN A 29 5.13 8.14 -32.12
N ASN A 30 4.50 7.18 -31.43
CA ASN A 30 4.12 5.92 -32.08
C ASN A 30 2.61 5.72 -31.92
N ASP A 31 1.99 5.50 -33.08
CA ASP A 31 0.55 5.34 -33.29
C ASP A 31 -0.07 4.36 -32.29
N TRP A 32 -1.04 4.87 -31.52
CA TRP A 32 -1.85 4.10 -30.60
C TRP A 32 -2.70 3.08 -31.37
N GLN A 33 -2.18 1.86 -31.53
CA GLN A 33 -3.03 0.70 -31.79
C GLN A 33 -3.85 0.42 -30.53
N ILE A 34 -5.16 0.59 -30.67
CA ILE A 34 -6.18 0.42 -29.63
C ILE A 34 -6.18 -1.04 -29.15
N THR A 35 -5.41 -1.32 -28.10
CA THR A 35 -5.48 -2.60 -27.38
C THR A 35 -6.54 -2.51 -26.27
N ASN A 36 -7.60 -3.27 -26.49
CA ASN A 36 -8.71 -3.68 -25.63
C ASN A 36 -8.70 -3.20 -24.15
N PRO A 37 -9.68 -2.39 -23.70
CA PRO A 37 -9.72 -1.84 -22.35
C PRO A 37 -10.33 -2.85 -21.36
N GLN A 38 -9.51 -3.77 -20.85
CA GLN A 38 -9.91 -4.66 -19.76
C GLN A 38 -8.95 -4.66 -18.54
N GLN A 39 -8.02 -3.71 -18.43
CA GLN A 39 -7.06 -3.67 -17.32
C GLN A 39 -7.04 -2.40 -16.45
N LEU A 40 -8.16 -1.68 -16.36
CA LEU A 40 -8.34 -0.62 -15.36
C LEU A 40 -9.45 -1.00 -14.38
N ILE A 41 -9.17 -1.95 -13.49
CA ILE A 41 -9.91 -2.14 -12.24
C ILE A 41 -8.99 -1.72 -11.11
N SER A 42 -9.11 -0.44 -10.73
CA SER A 42 -8.38 0.16 -9.63
C SER A 42 -9.09 -0.09 -8.30
N GLY A 43 -8.41 -0.81 -7.40
CA GLY A 43 -8.35 -0.52 -5.97
C GLY A 43 -9.55 -0.88 -5.07
N PRO A 44 -9.52 -2.00 -4.33
CA PRO A 44 -10.51 -2.28 -3.30
C PRO A 44 -10.26 -1.41 -2.05
N LEU A 45 -11.31 -0.71 -1.63
CA LEU A 45 -11.40 0.09 -0.41
C LEU A 45 -11.21 -0.78 0.84
N SER A 46 -10.23 -0.37 1.66
CA SER A 46 -10.12 -0.54 3.12
C SER A 46 -10.44 -1.92 3.74
N ASN A 47 -9.37 -2.55 4.24
CA ASN A 47 -9.36 -3.77 5.04
C ASN A 47 -10.33 -3.74 6.25
N PRO A 48 -11.18 -4.77 6.43
CA PRO A 48 -11.86 -4.98 7.69
C PRO A 48 -10.86 -5.48 8.74
N THR A 49 -10.57 -4.63 9.72
CA THR A 49 -9.78 -4.98 10.90
C THR A 49 -10.51 -6.01 11.76
N ASN A 50 -9.76 -6.95 12.37
CA ASN A 50 -10.21 -8.13 13.13
C ASN A 50 -11.09 -7.85 14.38
N SER A 51 -11.58 -6.63 14.59
CA SER A 51 -12.45 -6.26 15.72
C SER A 51 -13.95 -6.52 15.46
N ASN A 52 -14.37 -6.82 14.22
CA ASN A 52 -15.80 -6.82 13.85
C ASN A 52 -16.41 -8.21 13.59
N SER A 53 -15.83 -9.30 14.11
CA SER A 53 -16.41 -10.64 13.90
C SER A 53 -17.81 -10.81 14.53
N TYR A 54 -18.17 -9.98 15.51
CA TYR A 54 -19.47 -10.02 16.17
C TYR A 54 -20.59 -9.35 15.35
N PHE A 55 -20.26 -8.38 14.50
CA PHE A 55 -21.25 -7.67 13.70
C PHE A 55 -21.91 -8.58 12.64
N TRP A 56 -21.12 -9.47 12.04
CA TRP A 56 -21.57 -10.32 10.93
C TRP A 56 -22.24 -11.64 11.33
N LYS A 57 -22.31 -11.96 12.64
CA LYS A 57 -22.84 -13.24 13.12
C LYS A 57 -24.18 -13.15 13.87
N GLN A 58 -24.85 -12.00 13.89
CA GLN A 58 -26.16 -11.88 14.55
C GLN A 58 -27.29 -12.32 13.60
N PRO A 59 -28.05 -13.39 13.90
CA PRO A 59 -29.22 -13.78 13.13
C PRO A 59 -30.36 -12.79 13.36
N ILE A 60 -30.95 -12.31 12.27
CA ILE A 60 -32.06 -11.36 12.27
C ILE A 60 -33.32 -12.07 12.80
N TYR A 61 -33.71 -11.77 14.05
CA TYR A 61 -34.99 -12.21 14.61
C TYR A 61 -36.11 -11.31 14.07
N TYR A 62 -36.97 -11.87 13.22
CA TYR A 62 -38.22 -11.25 12.77
C TYR A 62 -39.18 -11.10 13.96
N CYS A 63 -39.34 -9.87 14.47
CA CYS A 63 -40.33 -9.54 15.48
C CYS A 63 -41.70 -9.34 14.80
N ARG A 64 -42.51 -10.40 14.78
CA ARG A 64 -43.89 -10.41 14.25
C ARG A 64 -44.87 -9.99 15.36
N ASN A 65 -45.12 -8.69 15.52
CA ASN A 65 -46.23 -8.18 16.34
C ASN A 65 -47.05 -7.18 15.53
N CYS A 66 -48.09 -7.67 14.85
CA CYS A 66 -49.15 -6.84 14.29
C CYS A 66 -50.45 -7.10 15.05
N HIS A 67 -50.73 -6.18 15.98
CA HIS A 67 -52.02 -5.58 16.30
C HIS A 67 -53.24 -6.52 16.31
N GLN A 68 -53.51 -7.09 17.48
CA GLN A 68 -54.86 -7.49 17.90
C GLN A 68 -55.65 -6.22 18.23
N GLY A 69 -56.73 -5.96 17.49
CA GLY A 69 -57.59 -4.82 17.70
C GLY A 69 -59.01 -5.06 17.21
N SER A 70 -59.87 -5.44 18.16
CA SER A 70 -61.30 -5.13 18.29
C SER A 70 -62.29 -5.54 17.17
N ASP A 71 -62.99 -6.64 17.45
CA ASP A 71 -64.45 -6.85 17.38
C ASP A 71 -65.25 -6.24 16.21
N PRO A 72 -65.67 -7.06 15.22
CA PRO A 72 -66.67 -6.65 14.25
C PRO A 72 -68.08 -6.98 14.76
N ILE A 73 -68.82 -5.92 15.10
CA ILE A 73 -70.27 -5.97 15.26
C ILE A 73 -70.91 -6.27 13.90
N SER A 74 -71.73 -7.32 13.93
CA SER A 74 -72.74 -7.73 12.97
C SER A 74 -73.36 -6.59 12.16
N ASP A 75 -73.19 -6.63 10.84
CA ASP A 75 -74.29 -6.25 9.96
C ASP A 75 -74.37 -7.17 8.73
N LYS A 76 -75.58 -7.64 8.48
CA LYS A 76 -75.93 -8.63 7.47
C LYS A 76 -76.16 -7.95 6.12
N ASP A 77 -76.09 -8.78 5.09
CA ASP A 77 -76.68 -8.56 3.77
C ASP A 77 -75.97 -7.56 2.84
N LYS A 78 -74.95 -8.06 2.10
CA LYS A 78 -74.73 -7.72 0.68
C LYS A 78 -73.87 -8.79 -0.03
N PRO A 79 -74.15 -9.09 -1.32
CA PRO A 79 -73.87 -10.40 -1.91
C PRO A 79 -72.48 -10.55 -2.54
N ALA A 80 -72.02 -11.80 -2.56
CA ALA A 80 -70.65 -12.28 -2.67
C ALA A 80 -69.97 -12.20 -4.07
N ILE A 81 -70.06 -11.08 -4.79
CA ILE A 81 -69.35 -10.92 -6.08
C ILE A 81 -68.00 -10.22 -5.92
N ILE A 82 -67.82 -9.33 -4.95
CA ILE A 82 -66.55 -8.60 -4.75
C ILE A 82 -65.44 -9.50 -4.15
N LYS A 83 -65.80 -10.65 -3.55
CA LYS A 83 -64.83 -11.54 -2.90
C LYS A 83 -63.94 -12.30 -3.89
N SER A 84 -64.38 -12.52 -5.14
CA SER A 84 -63.56 -13.24 -6.12
C SER A 84 -62.42 -12.38 -6.63
N GLU A 85 -62.66 -11.10 -6.94
CA GLU A 85 -61.65 -10.20 -7.51
C GLU A 85 -60.55 -9.86 -6.50
N PHE A 86 -60.88 -9.74 -5.20
CA PHE A 86 -59.89 -9.57 -4.14
C PHE A 86 -59.00 -10.82 -3.97
N LEU A 87 -59.58 -12.02 -4.04
CA LEU A 87 -58.82 -13.28 -3.96
C LEU A 87 -57.90 -13.49 -5.17
N TRP A 88 -58.32 -13.11 -6.38
CA TRP A 88 -57.46 -13.21 -7.57
C TRP A 88 -56.25 -12.28 -7.49
N ASN A 89 -56.41 -11.07 -6.95
CA ASN A 89 -55.28 -10.14 -6.76
C ASN A 89 -54.32 -10.60 -5.66
N GLU A 90 -54.80 -11.14 -4.54
CA GLU A 90 -53.92 -11.75 -3.53
C GLU A 90 -53.20 -12.99 -4.07
N LEU A 91 -53.88 -13.85 -4.83
CA LEU A 91 -53.25 -15.05 -5.41
C LEU A 91 -52.18 -14.67 -6.45
N ASN A 92 -52.49 -13.74 -7.35
CA ASN A 92 -51.52 -13.25 -8.35
C ASN A 92 -50.34 -12.53 -7.69
N GLY A 93 -50.60 -11.69 -6.68
CA GLY A 93 -49.55 -11.07 -5.88
C GLY A 93 -48.66 -12.12 -5.22
N HIS A 94 -49.24 -13.18 -4.64
CA HIS A 94 -48.48 -14.26 -4.02
C HIS A 94 -47.64 -15.04 -5.04
N PHE A 95 -48.12 -15.25 -6.27
CA PHE A 95 -47.31 -15.85 -7.34
C PHE A 95 -46.19 -14.93 -7.83
N GLN A 96 -46.43 -13.62 -7.85
CA GLN A 96 -45.44 -12.61 -8.26
C GLN A 96 -44.34 -12.48 -7.20
N PHE A 97 -44.72 -12.39 -5.91
CA PHE A 97 -43.79 -12.46 -4.78
C PHE A 97 -43.03 -13.79 -4.74
N GLN A 98 -43.66 -14.92 -5.07
CA GLN A 98 -42.98 -16.21 -5.14
C GLN A 98 -41.91 -16.23 -6.25
N ARG A 99 -42.21 -15.64 -7.42
CA ARG A 99 -41.23 -15.50 -8.50
C ARG A 99 -40.11 -14.55 -8.13
N GLU A 100 -40.43 -13.40 -7.55
CA GLU A 100 -39.43 -12.44 -7.07
C GLU A 100 -38.54 -13.07 -6.00
N TYR A 101 -39.11 -13.84 -5.07
CA TYR A 101 -38.37 -14.60 -4.08
C TYR A 101 -37.44 -15.64 -4.73
N GLU A 102 -37.90 -16.39 -5.73
CA GLU A 102 -37.06 -17.35 -6.45
C GLU A 102 -35.94 -16.67 -7.28
N ILE A 103 -36.21 -15.50 -7.85
CA ILE A 103 -35.20 -14.69 -8.54
C ILE A 103 -34.17 -14.18 -7.54
N LEU A 104 -34.61 -13.57 -6.44
CA LEU A 104 -33.74 -13.03 -5.41
C LEU A 104 -32.91 -14.12 -4.72
N LYS A 105 -33.50 -15.32 -4.55
CA LYS A 105 -32.80 -16.51 -4.06
C LYS A 105 -31.72 -16.97 -5.05
N LYS A 106 -32.00 -17.01 -6.34
CA LYS A 106 -30.99 -17.27 -7.38
C LYS A 106 -29.89 -16.21 -7.40
N GLU A 107 -30.24 -14.93 -7.25
CA GLU A 107 -29.27 -13.83 -7.18
C GLU A 107 -28.37 -13.95 -5.95
N TYR A 108 -28.94 -14.30 -4.80
CA TYR A 108 -28.20 -14.59 -3.58
C TYR A 108 -27.25 -15.79 -3.75
N GLU A 109 -27.74 -16.89 -4.33
CA GLU A 109 -26.91 -18.07 -4.63
C GLU A 109 -25.77 -17.74 -5.61
N ASN A 110 -26.05 -16.93 -6.64
CA ASN A 110 -25.05 -16.44 -7.60
C ASN A 110 -24.02 -15.51 -6.95
N ALA A 111 -24.46 -14.59 -6.09
CA ALA A 111 -23.58 -13.70 -5.33
C ALA A 111 -22.70 -14.50 -4.37
N MET A 112 -23.26 -15.51 -3.71
CA MET A 112 -22.53 -16.42 -2.81
C MET A 112 -21.51 -17.29 -3.59
N GLN A 113 -21.86 -17.77 -4.78
CA GLN A 113 -20.92 -18.48 -5.66
C GLN A 113 -19.80 -17.57 -6.17
N LYS A 114 -20.12 -16.33 -6.57
CA LYS A 114 -19.12 -15.34 -6.95
C LYS A 114 -18.21 -15.02 -5.78
N LEU A 115 -18.75 -14.78 -4.59
CA LEU A 115 -17.96 -14.54 -3.39
C LEU A 115 -17.05 -15.72 -3.07
N ASN A 116 -17.56 -16.96 -3.12
CA ASN A 116 -16.74 -18.15 -2.93
C ASN A 116 -15.68 -18.32 -4.01
N SER A 117 -15.98 -18.03 -5.28
CA SER A 117 -15.02 -18.03 -6.39
C SER A 117 -13.91 -16.99 -6.16
N THR A 118 -14.28 -15.76 -5.81
CA THR A 118 -13.34 -14.66 -5.55
C THR A 118 -12.50 -14.95 -4.31
N MET A 119 -13.12 -15.48 -3.26
CA MET A 119 -12.44 -15.90 -2.04
C MET A 119 -11.48 -17.06 -2.31
N ASN A 120 -11.85 -18.02 -3.16
CA ASN A 120 -10.95 -19.10 -3.58
C ASN A 120 -9.80 -18.58 -4.44
N SER A 121 -10.06 -17.63 -5.35
CA SER A 121 -9.04 -16.94 -6.14
C SER A 121 -8.03 -16.24 -5.23
N ILE A 122 -8.50 -15.40 -4.30
CA ILE A 122 -7.66 -14.70 -3.31
C ILE A 122 -6.90 -15.71 -2.45
N LYS A 123 -7.58 -16.75 -1.93
CA LYS A 123 -6.97 -17.79 -1.09
C LYS A 123 -5.90 -18.58 -1.85
N SER A 124 -5.99 -18.67 -3.18
CA SER A 124 -4.97 -19.25 -4.05
C SER A 124 -3.88 -18.27 -4.50
N PHE A 125 -4.16 -16.97 -4.45
CA PHE A 125 -3.24 -15.90 -4.84
C PHE A 125 -2.16 -15.65 -3.77
N TRP A 126 -2.46 -15.89 -2.49
CA TRP A 126 -1.50 -15.72 -1.38
C TRP A 126 -0.45 -16.83 -1.28
N SER A 127 0.36 -16.98 -2.33
CA SER A 127 1.52 -17.87 -2.46
C SER A 127 1.19 -19.32 -2.89
N PRO A 128 1.66 -19.75 -4.08
CA PRO A 128 1.65 -21.15 -4.51
C PRO A 128 2.23 -22.10 -3.45
N GLU A 129 3.23 -21.64 -2.70
CA GLU A 129 3.83 -22.35 -1.57
C GLU A 129 2.81 -22.73 -0.51
N LEU A 130 1.94 -21.80 -0.10
CA LEU A 130 0.94 -22.04 0.94
C LEU A 130 -0.19 -22.96 0.44
N LYS A 131 -0.52 -22.88 -0.85
CA LYS A 131 -1.46 -23.82 -1.49
C LYS A 131 -0.87 -25.23 -1.52
N ARG A 132 0.41 -25.37 -1.88
CA ARG A 132 1.15 -26.64 -1.89
C ARG A 132 1.25 -27.23 -0.48
N GLU A 133 1.56 -26.40 0.51
CA GLU A 133 1.62 -26.76 1.94
C GLU A 133 0.25 -27.23 2.48
N ARG A 134 -0.84 -26.56 2.11
CA ARG A 134 -2.21 -26.99 2.48
C ARG A 134 -2.63 -28.26 1.77
N GLN A 135 -2.24 -28.43 0.51
CA GLN A 135 -2.49 -29.64 -0.26
C GLN A 135 -1.74 -30.84 0.35
N LEU A 136 -0.47 -30.65 0.73
CA LEU A 136 0.32 -31.63 1.49
C LEU A 136 -0.36 -32.00 2.81
N ARG A 137 -0.80 -31.02 3.62
CA ARG A 137 -1.55 -31.32 4.86
C ARG A 137 -2.87 -32.06 4.61
N LYS A 138 -3.55 -31.78 3.50
CA LYS A 138 -4.80 -32.48 3.12
C LYS A 138 -4.52 -33.91 2.67
N GLU A 139 -3.41 -34.15 1.97
CA GLU A 139 -2.92 -35.47 1.58
C GLU A 139 -2.46 -36.28 2.79
N GLU A 140 -1.72 -35.68 3.73
CA GLU A 140 -1.35 -36.29 5.01
C GLU A 140 -2.58 -36.63 5.86
N SER A 141 -3.55 -35.72 5.97
CA SER A 141 -4.81 -35.99 6.67
C SER A 141 -5.60 -37.13 6.00
N SER A 142 -5.58 -37.20 4.67
CA SER A 142 -6.24 -38.28 3.92
C SER A 142 -5.53 -39.63 4.09
N LYS A 143 -4.19 -39.62 4.16
CA LYS A 143 -3.38 -40.80 4.52
C LYS A 143 -3.67 -41.26 5.93
N LEU A 144 -3.69 -40.34 6.91
CA LEU A 144 -4.08 -40.63 8.29
C LEU A 144 -5.48 -41.23 8.36
N ALA A 145 -6.47 -40.64 7.69
CA ALA A 145 -7.83 -41.18 7.65
C ALA A 145 -7.92 -42.55 6.93
N SER A 146 -7.07 -42.80 5.93
CA SER A 146 -6.95 -44.11 5.28
C SER A 146 -6.34 -45.15 6.22
N LEU A 147 -5.29 -44.79 6.96
CA LEU A 147 -4.67 -45.64 7.98
C LEU A 147 -5.65 -45.91 9.12
N GLN A 148 -6.40 -44.89 9.56
CA GLN A 148 -7.41 -45.02 10.60
C GLN A 148 -8.58 -45.90 10.13
N ARG A 149 -8.98 -45.82 8.85
CA ARG A 149 -9.92 -46.78 8.23
C ARG A 149 -9.34 -48.18 8.11
N GLN A 150 -8.06 -48.33 7.79
CA GLN A 150 -7.39 -49.64 7.78
C GLN A 150 -7.34 -50.25 9.18
N ILE A 151 -7.04 -49.46 10.21
CA ILE A 151 -7.08 -49.89 11.61
C ILE A 151 -8.51 -50.26 12.00
N ALA A 152 -9.52 -49.45 11.62
CA ALA A 152 -10.92 -49.75 11.90
C ALA A 152 -11.41 -51.02 11.17
N MET A 153 -11.04 -51.21 9.89
CA MET A 153 -11.34 -52.43 9.13
C MET A 153 -10.58 -53.65 9.67
N ARG A 154 -9.34 -53.47 10.15
CA ARG A 154 -8.54 -54.54 10.78
C ARG A 154 -9.05 -54.91 12.18
N ASN A 155 -9.67 -53.97 12.89
CA ASN A 155 -10.44 -54.27 14.10
C ASN A 155 -11.72 -55.06 13.83
N VAL A 156 -12.29 -54.98 12.62
CA VAL A 156 -13.42 -55.83 12.21
C VAL A 156 -12.94 -57.18 11.64
N ILE A 157 -11.72 -57.23 11.10
CA ILE A 157 -11.18 -58.39 10.39
C ILE A 157 -9.79 -58.73 10.94
N SER A 158 -9.74 -59.22 12.18
CA SER A 158 -8.51 -59.84 12.71
C SER A 158 -8.83 -60.90 13.76
N GLY A 159 -9.48 -61.97 13.30
CA GLY A 159 -9.27 -63.28 13.89
C GLY A 159 -7.94 -63.83 13.38
N THR A 160 -6.97 -63.93 14.28
CA THR A 160 -5.82 -64.84 14.21
C THR A 160 -4.83 -64.63 13.05
N SER A 161 -3.94 -63.64 13.17
CA SER A 161 -2.49 -63.73 12.81
C SER A 161 -1.80 -62.36 12.92
N SER A 162 -1.58 -61.82 14.13
CA SER A 162 -0.68 -60.65 14.34
C SER A 162 -0.20 -60.47 15.79
N MET A 163 -0.19 -61.54 16.60
CA MET A 163 0.23 -61.44 18.00
C MET A 163 1.70 -61.01 18.16
N ALA A 164 2.57 -61.34 17.20
CA ALA A 164 3.96 -60.88 17.21
C ALA A 164 4.10 -59.38 16.88
N GLU A 165 3.36 -58.87 15.88
CA GLU A 165 3.38 -57.43 15.53
C GLU A 165 2.79 -56.55 16.65
N LEU A 166 1.81 -57.09 17.40
CA LEU A 166 1.23 -56.39 18.55
C LEU A 166 2.22 -56.26 19.71
N ASP A 167 3.07 -57.25 19.94
CA ASP A 167 4.08 -57.21 21.00
C ASP A 167 5.23 -56.24 20.65
N ASP A 168 5.58 -56.14 19.37
CA ASP A 168 6.58 -55.16 18.92
C ASP A 168 6.05 -53.73 19.02
N LEU A 169 4.79 -53.49 18.62
CA LEU A 169 4.17 -52.17 18.76
C LEU A 169 3.94 -51.79 20.24
N LYS A 170 3.67 -52.76 21.12
CA LYS A 170 3.62 -52.52 22.57
C LYS A 170 4.98 -52.11 23.13
N ARG A 171 6.06 -52.77 22.70
CA ARG A 171 7.44 -52.38 23.06
C ARG A 171 7.75 -50.95 22.60
N GLU A 172 7.43 -50.61 21.35
CA GLU A 172 7.64 -49.26 20.84
C GLU A 172 6.85 -48.20 21.62
N LEU A 173 5.65 -48.55 22.09
CA LEU A 173 4.80 -47.67 22.88
C LEU A 173 5.33 -47.50 24.31
N GLU A 174 5.83 -48.57 24.94
CA GLU A 174 6.53 -48.52 26.22
C GLU A 174 7.82 -47.69 26.15
N ASP A 175 8.59 -47.83 25.07
CA ASP A 175 9.80 -47.03 24.82
C ASP A 175 9.45 -45.54 24.66
N CYS A 176 8.40 -45.23 23.87
CA CYS A 176 7.92 -43.85 23.72
C CYS A 176 7.42 -43.25 25.04
N GLN A 177 6.73 -44.04 25.87
CA GLN A 177 6.29 -43.59 27.20
C GLN A 177 7.47 -43.33 28.14
N TYR A 178 8.49 -44.18 28.09
CA TYR A 178 9.72 -43.99 28.87
C TYR A 178 10.49 -42.74 28.43
N GLU A 179 10.58 -42.48 27.12
CA GLU A 179 11.16 -41.24 26.59
C GLU A 179 10.36 -40.00 27.01
N LEU A 180 9.02 -40.08 26.97
CA LEU A 180 8.17 -38.96 27.35
C LEU A 180 8.34 -38.62 28.83
N MET A 181 8.37 -39.64 29.70
CA MET A 181 8.60 -39.49 31.13
C MET A 181 9.99 -38.89 31.41
N GLN A 182 11.04 -39.31 30.69
CA GLN A 182 12.36 -38.67 30.81
C GLN A 182 12.36 -37.21 30.39
N LYS A 183 11.63 -36.85 29.32
CA LYS A 183 11.50 -35.47 28.85
C LYS A 183 10.70 -34.62 29.84
N GLU A 184 9.61 -35.14 30.41
CA GLU A 184 8.82 -34.46 31.44
C GLU A 184 9.64 -34.23 32.72
N GLU A 185 10.41 -35.23 33.17
CA GLU A 185 11.31 -35.09 34.32
C GLU A 185 12.42 -34.07 34.04
N MET A 186 12.98 -34.06 32.82
CA MET A 186 13.97 -33.06 32.40
C MET A 186 13.39 -31.65 32.38
N ILE A 187 12.14 -31.48 31.93
CA ILE A 187 11.42 -30.20 31.99
C ILE A 187 11.19 -29.80 33.44
N ARG A 188 10.74 -30.73 34.30
CA ARG A 188 10.53 -30.47 35.73
C ARG A 188 11.82 -30.03 36.42
N CYS A 189 12.93 -30.73 36.21
CA CYS A 189 14.23 -30.32 36.71
C CYS A 189 14.69 -28.96 36.16
N CYS A 190 14.44 -28.66 34.88
CA CYS A 190 14.75 -27.35 34.32
C CYS A 190 13.89 -26.23 34.92
N MET A 191 12.62 -26.52 35.23
CA MET A 191 11.71 -25.56 35.87
C MET A 191 12.08 -25.32 37.34
N GLU A 192 12.35 -26.38 38.11
CA GLU A 192 12.81 -26.27 39.51
C GLU A 192 14.18 -25.57 39.60
N SER A 193 15.08 -25.81 38.63
CA SER A 193 16.39 -25.15 38.56
C SER A 193 16.31 -23.66 38.21
N ASN A 194 15.20 -23.20 37.62
CA ASN A 194 15.03 -21.79 37.29
C ASN A 194 14.47 -20.99 38.48
N GLU A 195 13.86 -21.64 39.47
CA GLU A 195 13.34 -20.96 40.67
C GLU A 195 14.35 -20.92 41.83
N LEU A 196 15.34 -21.81 41.87
CA LEU A 196 16.35 -21.82 42.93
C LEU A 196 17.75 -21.60 42.36
N GLY A 197 18.15 -20.33 42.34
CA GLY A 197 19.45 -19.90 41.88
C GLY A 197 20.64 -20.60 42.56
N ARG A 198 21.60 -20.99 41.71
CA ARG A 198 23.03 -21.10 41.99
C ARG A 198 23.47 -22.30 42.85
N ASP A 199 23.42 -23.50 42.27
CA ASP A 199 24.39 -24.55 42.62
C ASP A 199 25.22 -24.98 41.37
N PRO A 200 26.54 -24.71 41.32
CA PRO A 200 27.39 -24.96 40.14
C PRO A 200 27.63 -26.44 39.78
N GLY A 201 27.15 -27.40 40.57
CA GLY A 201 27.47 -28.82 40.38
C GLY A 201 26.98 -29.44 39.06
N VAL A 202 25.90 -28.94 38.47
CA VAL A 202 25.24 -29.58 37.31
C VAL A 202 25.61 -28.95 35.97
N ILE A 203 26.18 -27.74 35.96
CA ILE A 203 26.54 -27.04 34.71
C ILE A 203 27.89 -27.54 34.17
N GLY A 204 28.83 -27.92 35.05
CA GLY A 204 30.16 -28.39 34.68
C GLY A 204 30.18 -29.51 33.63
N PRO A 205 29.41 -30.60 33.80
CA PRO A 205 29.40 -31.71 32.83
C PRO A 205 28.88 -31.30 31.46
N ARG A 206 27.84 -30.45 31.41
CA ARG A 206 27.25 -29.98 30.14
C ARG A 206 28.21 -29.05 29.39
N PHE A 207 28.94 -28.21 30.11
CA PHE A 207 29.95 -27.32 29.51
C PHE A 207 31.12 -28.14 28.97
N ALA A 208 31.60 -29.14 29.71
CA ALA A 208 32.66 -30.05 29.27
C ALA A 208 32.26 -30.87 28.02
N GLU A 209 31.01 -31.34 27.94
CA GLU A 209 30.50 -32.06 26.77
C GLU A 209 30.40 -31.15 25.53
N LEU A 210 29.93 -29.91 25.71
CA LEU A 210 29.88 -28.92 24.63
C LEU A 210 31.28 -28.52 24.15
N GLU A 211 32.22 -28.35 25.08
CA GLU A 211 33.62 -28.06 24.77
C GLU A 211 34.27 -29.21 23.99
N LYS A 212 34.03 -30.47 24.40
CA LYS A 212 34.48 -31.65 23.65
C LYS A 212 33.90 -31.70 22.25
N ARG A 213 32.62 -31.37 22.09
CA ARG A 213 31.94 -31.36 20.79
C ARG A 213 32.45 -30.23 19.88
N CYS A 214 32.72 -29.05 20.43
CA CYS A 214 33.37 -27.97 19.69
C CYS A 214 34.77 -28.40 19.21
N ASN A 215 35.58 -29.00 20.08
CA ASN A 215 36.92 -29.50 19.71
C ASN A 215 36.85 -30.58 18.61
N GLN A 216 35.83 -31.46 18.64
CA GLN A 216 35.61 -32.45 17.58
C GLN A 216 35.22 -31.82 16.24
N LEU A 217 34.35 -30.80 16.25
CA LEU A 217 33.95 -30.09 15.04
C LEU A 217 35.12 -29.30 14.44
N GLU A 218 35.95 -28.69 15.28
CA GLU A 218 37.14 -27.96 14.86
C GLU A 218 38.20 -28.89 14.24
N SER A 219 38.38 -30.09 14.81
CA SER A 219 39.19 -31.17 14.20
C SER A 219 38.65 -31.59 12.82
N LEU A 220 37.34 -31.74 12.67
CA LEU A 220 36.73 -32.14 11.39
C LEU A 220 36.89 -31.06 10.33
N LEU A 221 36.74 -29.78 10.70
CA LEU A 221 36.97 -28.65 9.80
C LEU A 221 38.43 -28.61 9.33
N ASN A 222 39.39 -28.79 10.22
CA ASN A 222 40.82 -28.85 9.86
C ASN A 222 41.14 -29.99 8.86
N ILE A 223 40.50 -31.16 9.01
CA ILE A 223 40.67 -32.28 8.05
C ILE A 223 40.08 -31.91 6.68
N ARG A 224 38.90 -31.28 6.66
CA ARG A 224 38.27 -30.85 5.40
C ARG A 224 39.07 -29.77 4.70
N ASP A 225 39.64 -28.82 5.44
CA ASP A 225 40.52 -27.79 4.89
C ASP A 225 41.81 -28.38 4.31
N GLN A 226 42.40 -29.39 4.96
CA GLN A 226 43.54 -30.12 4.38
C GLN A 226 43.18 -30.86 3.09
N GLN A 227 41.99 -31.49 3.03
CA GLN A 227 41.52 -32.15 1.81
C GLN A 227 41.30 -31.15 0.67
N ILE A 228 40.71 -29.99 0.96
CA ILE A 228 40.52 -28.92 -0.03
C ILE A 228 41.88 -28.45 -0.55
N ARG A 229 42.84 -28.15 0.33
CA ARG A 229 44.20 -27.77 -0.08
C ARG A 229 44.89 -28.84 -0.93
N SER A 230 44.69 -30.13 -0.61
CA SER A 230 45.22 -31.23 -1.43
C SER A 230 44.59 -31.26 -2.83
N MET A 231 43.28 -31.02 -2.95
CA MET A 231 42.62 -30.97 -4.25
C MET A 231 43.05 -29.74 -5.06
N GLU A 232 43.21 -28.58 -4.41
CA GLU A 232 43.74 -27.37 -5.04
C GLU A 232 45.16 -27.57 -5.58
N GLN A 233 46.02 -28.27 -4.84
CA GLN A 233 47.36 -28.66 -5.31
C GLN A 233 47.29 -29.61 -6.51
N GLN A 234 46.37 -30.59 -6.51
CA GLN A 234 46.17 -31.49 -7.66
C GLN A 234 45.68 -30.72 -8.90
N ILE A 235 44.76 -29.77 -8.73
CA ILE A 235 44.28 -28.92 -9.83
C ILE A 235 45.44 -28.06 -10.36
N THR A 236 46.27 -27.51 -9.48
CA THR A 236 47.45 -26.71 -9.89
C THR A 236 48.47 -27.57 -10.64
N GLN A 237 48.68 -28.83 -10.23
CA GLN A 237 49.50 -29.79 -10.98
C GLN A 237 48.88 -30.14 -12.34
N LEU A 238 47.55 -30.26 -12.43
CA LEU A 238 46.86 -30.44 -13.70
C LEU A 238 47.07 -29.24 -14.66
N SER A 239 47.19 -28.02 -14.14
CA SER A 239 47.52 -26.84 -14.96
C SER A 239 48.92 -26.91 -15.59
N SER A 240 49.88 -27.65 -14.99
CA SER A 240 51.21 -27.84 -15.60
C SER A 240 51.19 -28.73 -16.86
N PHE A 241 50.08 -29.42 -17.14
CA PHE A 241 49.86 -30.11 -18.42
C PHE A 241 49.59 -29.16 -19.59
N GLN A 242 49.52 -27.83 -19.41
CA GLN A 242 49.58 -26.84 -20.50
C GLN A 242 50.80 -27.05 -21.43
N SER A 243 51.88 -27.66 -20.91
CA SER A 243 53.03 -28.09 -21.71
C SER A 243 52.62 -29.05 -22.85
N THR A 244 51.67 -29.94 -22.59
CA THR A 244 51.17 -30.93 -23.57
C THR A 244 50.20 -30.32 -24.59
N GLU A 245 49.46 -29.28 -24.21
CA GLU A 245 48.57 -28.53 -25.10
C GLU A 245 49.40 -27.71 -26.11
N SER A 246 50.44 -27.01 -25.63
CA SER A 246 51.38 -26.30 -26.52
C SER A 246 52.13 -27.21 -27.51
N ALA A 247 52.31 -28.49 -27.16
CA ALA A 247 52.93 -29.49 -28.05
C ALA A 247 51.93 -29.96 -29.12
N LYS A 248 50.66 -30.09 -28.78
CA LYS A 248 49.58 -30.39 -29.73
C LYS A 248 49.34 -29.23 -30.69
N ASP A 249 49.35 -27.99 -30.20
CA ASP A 249 49.20 -26.80 -31.04
C ASP A 249 50.36 -26.64 -32.03
N ARG A 250 51.60 -26.90 -31.59
CA ARG A 250 52.75 -26.97 -32.49
C ARG A 250 52.62 -28.08 -33.53
N HIS A 251 52.08 -29.24 -33.16
CA HIS A 251 51.86 -30.33 -34.10
C HIS A 251 50.77 -29.97 -35.14
N ILE A 252 49.68 -29.35 -34.71
CA ILE A 252 48.63 -28.86 -35.61
C ILE A 252 49.21 -27.83 -36.58
N ALA A 253 49.98 -26.86 -36.09
CA ALA A 253 50.65 -25.87 -36.95
C ALA A 253 51.58 -26.51 -37.99
N THR A 254 52.35 -27.55 -37.61
CA THR A 254 53.19 -28.29 -38.58
C THR A 254 52.37 -29.05 -39.63
N LEU A 255 51.24 -29.64 -39.23
CA LEU A 255 50.34 -30.33 -40.15
C LEU A 255 49.64 -29.34 -41.11
N GLU A 256 49.29 -28.16 -40.62
CA GLU A 256 48.70 -27.09 -41.44
C GLU A 256 49.71 -26.53 -42.46
N GLU A 257 50.98 -26.38 -42.08
CA GLU A 257 52.06 -25.97 -42.97
C GLU A 257 52.38 -27.07 -44.00
N GLU A 258 52.30 -28.35 -43.63
CA GLU A 258 52.43 -29.48 -44.55
C GLU A 258 51.26 -29.56 -45.55
N ILE A 259 50.02 -29.36 -45.10
CA ILE A 259 48.84 -29.25 -45.97
C ILE A 259 49.00 -28.06 -46.93
N SER A 260 49.52 -26.93 -46.45
CA SER A 260 49.75 -25.74 -47.26
C SER A 260 50.84 -25.99 -48.33
N ARG A 261 51.93 -26.69 -47.98
CA ARG A 261 52.96 -27.11 -48.95
C ARG A 261 52.44 -28.10 -49.98
N LEU A 262 51.64 -29.09 -49.57
CA LEU A 262 51.03 -30.06 -50.47
C LEU A 262 50.07 -29.39 -51.46
N ARG A 263 49.32 -28.38 -51.01
CA ARG A 263 48.45 -27.57 -51.88
C ARG A 263 49.24 -26.70 -52.85
N LEU A 264 50.38 -26.15 -52.45
CA LEU A 264 51.22 -25.32 -53.34
C LEU A 264 51.92 -26.17 -54.41
N ASN A 265 52.38 -27.38 -54.06
CA ASN A 265 53.05 -28.29 -54.99
C ASN A 265 52.11 -29.05 -55.95
N GLN A 266 50.78 -28.95 -55.78
CA GLN A 266 49.80 -29.56 -56.70
C GLN A 266 49.27 -28.61 -57.78
N LYS A 267 49.75 -27.37 -57.86
CA LYS A 267 49.51 -26.51 -59.03
C LYS A 267 50.51 -26.86 -60.15
N ASP A 268 50.28 -28.00 -60.82
CA ASP A 268 50.62 -28.25 -62.23
C ASP A 268 50.48 -29.74 -62.58
N LYS A 269 49.24 -30.18 -62.79
CA LYS A 269 48.79 -31.09 -63.87
C LYS A 269 47.36 -31.56 -63.57
N PRO A 270 46.35 -31.01 -64.26
CA PRO A 270 45.00 -31.57 -64.20
C PRO A 270 45.07 -32.96 -64.84
N ARG A 271 44.87 -33.98 -64.02
CA ARG A 271 44.81 -35.35 -64.49
C ARG A 271 43.39 -35.58 -65.01
N ASP A 272 43.19 -35.18 -66.27
CA ASP A 272 41.95 -35.40 -67.02
C ASP A 272 41.66 -36.91 -67.09
N PHE A 273 40.65 -37.36 -66.35
CA PHE A 273 40.06 -38.69 -66.48
C PHE A 273 38.57 -38.64 -66.84
N THR A 274 38.11 -37.53 -67.41
CA THR A 274 36.69 -37.29 -67.69
C THR A 274 36.36 -37.21 -69.17
N ASP A 275 36.97 -38.08 -70.00
CA ASP A 275 36.43 -38.46 -71.32
C ASP A 275 35.46 -39.64 -71.20
N LYS A 276 34.67 -39.65 -70.12
CA LYS A 276 33.44 -40.44 -70.04
C LYS A 276 32.31 -39.44 -70.02
N SER A 277 31.66 -39.26 -71.17
CA SER A 277 30.40 -38.57 -71.27
C SER A 277 29.47 -39.11 -70.19
N ILE A 278 29.14 -38.27 -69.21
CA ILE A 278 28.21 -38.57 -68.14
C ILE A 278 26.95 -39.10 -68.80
N SER A 279 26.64 -40.38 -68.54
CA SER A 279 25.43 -40.98 -69.07
C SER A 279 24.23 -40.18 -68.56
N SER A 280 23.18 -40.04 -69.37
CA SER A 280 21.92 -39.38 -68.96
C SER A 280 21.41 -39.92 -67.61
N GLN A 281 21.66 -41.20 -67.31
CA GLN A 281 21.33 -41.80 -66.01
C GLN A 281 22.17 -41.24 -64.86
N GLU A 282 23.48 -41.04 -65.05
CA GLU A 282 24.38 -40.46 -64.04
C GLU A 282 24.01 -39.00 -63.75
N LEU A 283 23.71 -38.23 -64.79
CA LEU A 283 23.29 -36.83 -64.67
C LEU A 283 21.95 -36.72 -63.91
N ASN A 284 21.00 -37.60 -64.22
CA ASN A 284 19.76 -37.72 -63.44
C ASN A 284 20.01 -38.16 -61.99
N THR A 285 21.00 -39.04 -61.75
CA THR A 285 21.36 -39.47 -60.39
C THR A 285 21.97 -38.33 -59.58
N PHE A 286 22.85 -37.52 -60.18
CA PHE A 286 23.40 -36.34 -59.52
C PHE A 286 22.34 -35.28 -59.25
N ARG A 287 21.43 -35.04 -60.20
CA ARG A 287 20.29 -34.14 -60.02
C ARG A 287 19.40 -34.57 -58.85
N LEU A 288 19.03 -35.86 -58.78
CA LEU A 288 18.24 -36.39 -57.67
C LEU A 288 18.97 -36.30 -56.31
N LYS A 289 20.29 -36.47 -56.29
CA LYS A 289 21.11 -36.28 -55.08
C LYS A 289 21.17 -34.81 -54.66
N LEU A 290 21.29 -33.90 -55.62
CA LEU A 290 21.29 -32.47 -55.37
C LEU A 290 19.92 -32.01 -54.83
N GLU A 291 18.83 -32.39 -55.50
CA GLU A 291 17.46 -32.14 -55.04
C GLU A 291 17.22 -32.69 -53.62
N ARG A 292 17.73 -33.90 -53.30
CA ARG A 292 17.70 -34.45 -51.93
C ARG A 292 18.50 -33.60 -50.94
N SER A 293 19.71 -33.18 -51.29
CA SER A 293 20.54 -32.35 -50.41
C SER A 293 19.96 -30.96 -50.17
N GLU A 294 19.27 -30.38 -51.17
CA GLU A 294 18.57 -29.11 -51.03
C GLU A 294 17.37 -29.23 -50.08
N VAL A 295 16.61 -30.33 -50.19
CA VAL A 295 15.51 -30.64 -49.26
C VAL A 295 16.04 -30.87 -47.84
N GLU A 296 17.13 -31.62 -47.67
CA GLU A 296 17.78 -31.84 -46.37
C GLU A 296 18.31 -30.52 -45.78
N LEU A 297 18.90 -29.64 -46.59
CA LEU A 297 19.39 -28.33 -46.14
C LEU A 297 18.22 -27.42 -45.73
N ALA A 298 17.13 -27.39 -46.51
CA ALA A 298 15.92 -26.66 -46.15
C ALA A 298 15.31 -27.18 -44.83
N GLN A 299 15.25 -28.50 -44.63
CA GLN A 299 14.82 -29.11 -43.36
C GLN A 299 15.76 -28.73 -42.20
N LYS A 300 17.07 -28.71 -42.42
CA LYS A 300 18.03 -28.26 -41.39
C LYS A 300 17.91 -26.78 -41.08
N CYS A 301 17.60 -25.94 -42.06
CA CYS A 301 17.32 -24.51 -41.85
C CYS A 301 16.06 -24.30 -40.99
N THR A 302 14.98 -25.06 -41.23
CA THR A 302 13.76 -24.96 -40.41
C THR A 302 13.96 -25.54 -39.01
N GLU A 303 14.69 -26.64 -38.85
CA GLU A 303 15.09 -27.18 -37.55
C GLU A 303 15.95 -26.19 -36.76
N LEU A 304 16.93 -25.55 -37.39
CA LEU A 304 17.79 -24.55 -36.77
C LEU A 304 16.99 -23.32 -36.31
N SER A 305 16.07 -22.83 -37.15
CA SER A 305 15.16 -21.74 -36.78
C SER A 305 14.27 -22.11 -35.58
N SER A 306 13.75 -23.34 -35.54
CA SER A 306 12.97 -23.86 -34.40
C SER A 306 13.80 -23.97 -33.12
N VAL A 307 15.05 -24.42 -33.20
CA VAL A 307 15.98 -24.44 -32.06
C VAL A 307 16.31 -23.03 -31.58
N GLN A 308 16.54 -22.08 -32.49
CA GLN A 308 16.79 -20.68 -32.15
C GLN A 308 15.59 -20.04 -31.43
N ALA A 309 14.37 -20.29 -31.90
CA ALA A 309 13.15 -19.81 -31.24
C ALA A 309 13.00 -20.39 -29.82
N ARG A 310 13.29 -21.69 -29.64
CA ARG A 310 13.30 -22.32 -28.31
C ARG A 310 14.37 -21.75 -27.40
N LEU A 311 15.57 -21.48 -27.92
CA LEU A 311 16.65 -20.85 -27.16
C LEU A 311 16.25 -19.43 -26.71
N GLN A 312 15.67 -18.63 -27.60
CA GLN A 312 15.21 -17.28 -27.25
C GLN A 312 14.13 -17.32 -26.17
N SER A 313 13.13 -18.19 -26.32
CA SER A 313 12.09 -18.38 -25.29
C SER A 313 12.66 -18.79 -23.93
N ALA A 314 13.70 -19.64 -23.91
CA ALA A 314 14.38 -20.05 -22.68
C ALA A 314 15.23 -18.92 -22.07
N LEU A 315 15.81 -18.04 -22.88
CA LEU A 315 16.53 -16.85 -22.41
C LEU A 315 15.57 -15.84 -21.76
N ASP A 316 14.41 -15.62 -22.39
CA ASP A 316 13.37 -14.72 -21.88
C ASP A 316 12.81 -15.24 -20.54
N GLU A 317 12.53 -16.55 -20.44
CA GLU A 317 12.12 -17.20 -19.18
C GLU A 317 13.20 -17.06 -18.09
N ASN A 318 14.48 -17.17 -18.44
CA ASN A 318 15.58 -17.00 -17.51
C ASN A 318 15.70 -15.54 -17.03
N GLU A 319 15.45 -14.57 -17.91
CA GLU A 319 15.41 -13.14 -17.53
C GLU A 319 14.25 -12.84 -16.58
N GLU A 320 13.07 -13.41 -16.83
CA GLU A 320 11.91 -13.30 -15.94
C GLU A 320 12.19 -13.92 -14.56
N LEU A 321 12.79 -15.11 -14.51
CA LEU A 321 13.22 -15.75 -13.27
C LEU A 321 14.27 -14.91 -12.51
N ARG A 322 15.21 -14.25 -13.20
CA ARG A 322 16.16 -13.31 -12.57
C ARG A 322 15.46 -12.11 -11.96
N LYS A 323 14.47 -11.53 -12.66
CA LYS A 323 13.64 -10.44 -12.12
C LYS A 323 12.86 -10.89 -10.88
N HIS A 324 12.23 -12.07 -10.93
CA HIS A 324 11.54 -12.66 -9.77
C HIS A 324 12.47 -12.89 -8.57
N LEU A 325 13.68 -13.42 -8.80
CA LEU A 325 14.68 -13.57 -7.75
C LEU A 325 15.11 -12.23 -7.14
N GLY A 326 15.21 -11.16 -7.94
CA GLY A 326 15.47 -9.80 -7.47
C GLY A 326 14.39 -9.30 -6.50
N VAL A 327 13.12 -9.46 -6.88
CA VAL A 327 11.97 -9.08 -6.04
C VAL A 327 11.92 -9.90 -4.74
N LEU A 328 12.19 -11.21 -4.81
CA LEU A 328 12.24 -12.07 -3.62
C LEU A 328 13.37 -11.66 -2.66
N ARG A 329 14.55 -11.30 -3.19
CA ARG A 329 15.65 -10.77 -2.36
C ARG A 329 15.28 -9.45 -1.68
N GLN A 330 14.63 -8.54 -2.39
CA GLN A 330 14.16 -7.29 -1.81
C GLN A 330 13.10 -7.54 -0.72
N SER A 331 12.16 -8.45 -0.96
CA SER A 331 11.15 -8.86 0.01
C SER A 331 11.79 -9.48 1.28
N ALA A 332 12.80 -10.34 1.11
CA ALA A 332 13.54 -10.93 2.22
C ALA A 332 14.30 -9.87 3.03
N SER A 333 14.98 -8.93 2.37
CA SER A 333 15.69 -7.82 3.03
C SER A 333 14.75 -6.90 3.83
N VAL A 334 13.55 -6.61 3.29
CA VAL A 334 12.54 -5.83 4.02
C VAL A 334 12.04 -6.58 5.25
N LYS A 335 11.77 -7.89 5.13
CA LYS A 335 11.36 -8.72 6.27
C LYS A 335 12.43 -8.82 7.34
N GLU A 336 13.71 -8.91 6.96
CA GLU A 336 14.84 -8.90 7.89
C GLU A 336 14.92 -7.59 8.69
N LYS A 337 14.80 -6.43 8.00
CA LYS A 337 14.74 -5.13 8.67
C LYS A 337 13.55 -5.02 9.64
N HIS A 338 12.38 -5.52 9.23
CA HIS A 338 11.20 -5.54 10.09
C HIS A 338 11.39 -6.45 11.32
N SER A 339 11.97 -7.63 11.15
CA SER A 339 12.32 -8.52 12.28
C SER A 339 13.32 -7.87 13.23
N SER A 340 14.32 -7.14 12.71
CA SER A 340 15.28 -6.40 13.54
C SER A 340 14.61 -5.30 14.36
N LEU A 341 13.64 -4.58 13.79
CA LEU A 341 12.86 -3.57 14.53
C LEU A 341 12.01 -4.20 15.63
N LEU A 342 11.29 -5.29 15.33
CA LEU A 342 10.52 -6.01 16.33
C LEU A 342 11.39 -6.56 17.46
N GLN A 343 12.59 -7.05 17.16
CA GLN A 343 13.55 -7.51 18.16
C GLN A 343 13.95 -6.36 19.11
N SER A 344 14.26 -5.18 18.56
CA SER A 344 14.54 -3.97 19.35
C SER A 344 13.36 -3.55 20.22
N ASP A 345 12.13 -3.61 19.69
CA ASP A 345 10.92 -3.28 20.46
C ASP A 345 10.66 -4.26 21.61
N ILE A 346 10.87 -5.57 21.36
CA ILE A 346 10.78 -6.61 22.40
C ILE A 346 11.82 -6.37 23.50
N GLU A 347 13.05 -6.02 23.15
CA GLU A 347 14.10 -5.69 24.12
C GLU A 347 13.76 -4.46 24.95
N ALA A 348 13.23 -3.40 24.32
CA ALA A 348 12.76 -2.21 25.02
C ALA A 348 11.59 -2.50 25.98
N LEU A 349 10.65 -3.37 25.58
CA LEU A 349 9.55 -3.80 26.44
C LEU A 349 10.04 -4.66 27.61
N ARG A 350 11.00 -5.56 27.39
CA ARG A 350 11.65 -6.34 28.46
C ARG A 350 12.34 -5.44 29.48
N ALA A 351 13.08 -4.42 29.02
CA ALA A 351 13.72 -3.45 29.91
C ALA A 351 12.70 -2.65 30.74
N LYS A 352 11.56 -2.26 30.14
CA LYS A 352 10.46 -1.59 30.88
C LYS A 352 9.82 -2.50 31.92
N LEU A 353 9.60 -3.77 31.59
CA LEU A 353 9.02 -4.76 32.50
C LEU A 353 9.95 -5.04 33.68
N GLU A 354 11.26 -5.15 33.42
CA GLU A 354 12.29 -5.27 34.45
C GLU A 354 12.31 -4.04 35.37
N ALA A 355 12.25 -2.83 34.82
CA ALA A 355 12.16 -1.61 35.63
C ALA A 355 10.88 -1.56 36.49
N LYS A 356 9.75 -2.10 35.99
CA LYS A 356 8.50 -2.20 36.75
C LYS A 356 8.56 -3.25 37.85
N ASN A 357 9.18 -4.41 37.60
CA ASN A 357 9.42 -5.43 38.62
C ASN A 357 10.30 -4.90 39.75
N ASN A 358 11.37 -4.17 39.43
CA ASN A 358 12.22 -3.51 40.43
C ASN A 358 11.44 -2.48 41.27
N GLN A 359 10.51 -1.72 40.66
CA GLN A 359 9.63 -0.80 41.39
C GLN A 359 8.65 -1.53 42.32
N LEU A 360 8.11 -2.68 41.89
CA LEU A 360 7.23 -3.50 42.72
C LEU A 360 7.99 -4.07 43.91
N GLU A 361 9.18 -4.63 43.70
CA GLU A 361 10.01 -5.18 44.78
C GLU A 361 10.38 -4.11 45.82
N GLN A 362 10.65 -2.88 45.38
CA GLN A 362 10.86 -1.74 46.28
C GLN A 362 9.61 -1.40 47.08
N LYS A 363 8.43 -1.43 46.45
CA LYS A 363 7.15 -1.18 47.13
C LYS A 363 6.81 -2.30 48.12
N ASP A 364 7.04 -3.55 47.78
CA ASP A 364 6.84 -4.68 48.69
C ASP A 364 7.75 -4.55 49.92
N LYS A 365 9.02 -4.18 49.74
CA LYS A 365 9.95 -3.87 50.85
C LYS A 365 9.49 -2.70 51.73
N ILE A 366 8.75 -1.75 51.18
CA ILE A 366 8.17 -0.63 51.94
C ILE A 366 6.91 -1.11 52.69
N CYS A 367 6.03 -1.86 52.02
CA CYS A 367 4.85 -2.47 52.65
C CYS A 367 5.23 -3.37 53.83
N ASP A 368 6.29 -4.19 53.70
CA ASP A 368 6.78 -5.04 54.79
C ASP A 368 7.28 -4.24 55.99
N ARG A 369 7.93 -3.09 55.75
CA ARG A 369 8.35 -2.17 56.82
C ARG A 369 7.15 -1.53 57.50
N LEU A 370 6.22 -1.00 56.73
CA LEU A 370 4.99 -0.40 57.26
C LEU A 370 4.15 -1.41 58.03
N ASN A 371 4.07 -2.68 57.59
CA ASN A 371 3.39 -3.74 58.32
C ASN A 371 4.08 -4.08 59.65
N LYS A 372 5.43 -4.05 59.71
CA LYS A 372 6.18 -4.20 60.97
C LYS A 372 5.90 -3.04 61.93
N ASP A 373 5.92 -1.81 61.43
CA ASP A 373 5.66 -0.60 62.23
C ASP A 373 4.21 -0.58 62.75
N LEU A 374 3.26 -0.99 61.90
CA LEU A 374 1.85 -1.11 62.26
C LEU A 374 1.59 -2.22 63.30
N LYS A 375 2.35 -3.32 63.24
CA LYS A 375 2.30 -4.38 64.27
C LYS A 375 2.90 -3.88 65.59
N GLN A 376 4.05 -3.22 65.56
CA GLN A 376 4.69 -2.65 66.76
C GLN A 376 3.79 -1.62 67.44
N THR A 377 3.16 -0.73 66.67
CA THR A 377 2.22 0.27 67.23
C THR A 377 0.94 -0.35 67.78
N LYS A 378 0.46 -1.48 67.24
CA LYS A 378 -0.67 -2.24 67.79
C LYS A 378 -0.33 -2.94 69.11
N ASP A 379 0.87 -3.51 69.22
CA ASP A 379 1.29 -4.24 70.42
C ASP A 379 1.61 -3.31 71.61
N GLN A 380 1.92 -2.04 71.34
CA GLN A 380 2.51 -1.15 72.35
C GLN A 380 1.52 -0.26 73.10
N VAL A 381 0.21 -0.40 72.88
CA VAL A 381 -0.75 0.51 73.51
C VAL A 381 -1.88 -0.29 74.16
N SER A 382 -1.96 -0.14 75.47
CA SER A 382 -3.16 -0.32 76.27
C SER A 382 -4.15 0.78 75.80
N LEU A 383 -5.05 0.40 74.89
CA LEU A 383 -5.52 1.21 73.74
C LEU A 383 -6.77 2.08 73.92
N GLU A 384 -7.55 1.94 74.97
CA GLU A 384 -8.93 2.46 74.91
C GLU A 384 -9.03 3.99 75.01
N GLN A 385 -8.25 4.64 75.89
CA GLN A 385 -8.40 6.08 76.12
C GLN A 385 -7.75 6.95 75.03
N ARG A 386 -6.65 6.46 74.44
CA ARG A 386 -5.99 7.13 73.30
C ARG A 386 -6.83 6.99 72.03
N GLN A 387 -7.51 5.85 71.84
CA GLN A 387 -8.42 5.63 70.71
C GLN A 387 -9.58 6.61 70.73
N SER A 388 -10.27 6.81 71.86
CA SER A 388 -11.40 7.74 71.92
C SER A 388 -11.01 9.18 71.55
N GLN A 389 -9.83 9.65 71.99
CA GLN A 389 -9.33 10.98 71.62
C GLN A 389 -8.97 11.11 70.13
N LEU A 390 -8.39 10.06 69.54
CA LEU A 390 -8.06 10.05 68.12
C LEU A 390 -9.30 9.95 67.23
N ILE A 391 -10.30 9.16 67.64
CA ILE A 391 -11.60 9.06 66.94
C ILE A 391 -12.30 10.42 66.92
N ALA A 392 -12.41 11.11 68.06
CA ALA A 392 -13.01 12.44 68.11
C ALA A 392 -12.27 13.47 67.24
N ARG A 393 -10.94 13.36 67.13
CA ARG A 393 -10.13 14.20 66.23
C ARG A 393 -10.36 13.87 64.76
N LEU A 394 -10.46 12.59 64.42
CA LEU A 394 -10.76 12.14 63.06
C LEU A 394 -12.15 12.60 62.63
N ASP A 395 -13.17 12.43 63.47
CA ASP A 395 -14.54 12.88 63.19
C ASP A 395 -14.59 14.40 62.93
N GLY A 396 -13.83 15.19 63.69
CA GLY A 396 -13.70 16.63 63.48
C GLY A 396 -13.03 16.98 62.15
N ILE A 397 -11.97 16.28 61.78
CA ILE A 397 -11.27 16.48 60.50
C ILE A 397 -12.15 16.04 59.33
N GLU A 398 -12.86 14.92 59.44
CA GLU A 398 -13.80 14.46 58.42
C GLU A 398 -14.96 15.42 58.22
N LYS A 399 -15.47 16.01 59.30
CA LYS A 399 -16.50 17.07 59.21
C LYS A 399 -15.96 18.28 58.46
N MET A 400 -14.77 18.77 58.80
CA MET A 400 -14.13 19.88 58.08
C MET A 400 -13.86 19.53 56.61
N LEU A 401 -13.47 18.29 56.31
CA LEU A 401 -13.26 17.83 54.93
C LEU A 401 -14.57 17.89 54.14
N ARG A 402 -15.67 17.36 54.68
CA ARG A 402 -17.00 17.41 54.05
C ARG A 402 -17.49 18.85 53.86
N GLU A 403 -17.25 19.74 54.83
CA GLU A 403 -17.55 21.17 54.70
C GLU A 403 -16.73 21.80 53.57
N LYS A 404 -15.43 21.48 53.46
CA LYS A 404 -14.56 21.99 52.40
C LYS A 404 -14.90 21.40 51.03
N GLU A 405 -15.32 20.16 50.94
CA GLU A 405 -15.85 19.54 49.72
C GLU A 405 -17.14 20.24 49.27
N SER A 406 -18.06 20.53 50.20
CA SER A 406 -19.27 21.29 49.92
C SER A 406 -18.97 22.72 49.44
N GLU A 407 -18.07 23.44 50.11
CA GLU A 407 -17.61 24.76 49.68
C GLU A 407 -16.98 24.71 48.28
N LEU A 408 -16.16 23.69 48.01
CA LEU A 408 -15.54 23.49 46.70
C LEU A 408 -16.60 23.25 45.62
N ASP A 409 -17.60 22.41 45.87
CA ASP A 409 -18.66 22.15 44.91
C ASP A 409 -19.54 23.39 44.66
N GLU A 410 -19.81 24.20 45.69
CA GLU A 410 -20.44 25.51 45.50
C GLU A 410 -19.60 26.44 44.62
N THR A 411 -18.28 26.49 44.82
CA THR A 411 -17.40 27.32 43.97
C THR A 411 -17.33 26.80 42.53
N LYS A 412 -17.34 25.49 42.30
CA LYS A 412 -17.45 24.90 40.95
C LYS A 412 -18.77 25.26 40.29
N GLN A 413 -19.89 25.20 41.03
CA GLN A 413 -21.19 25.60 40.50
C GLN A 413 -21.22 27.10 40.15
N LYS A 414 -20.65 27.95 41.01
CA LYS A 414 -20.50 29.40 40.72
C LYS A 414 -19.62 29.66 39.50
N LEU A 415 -18.55 28.88 39.31
CA LEU A 415 -17.67 29.00 38.14
C LEU A 415 -18.41 28.56 36.86
N LEU A 416 -19.21 27.49 36.92
CA LEU A 416 -20.00 26.99 35.79
C LEU A 416 -21.19 27.89 35.44
N SER A 417 -21.70 28.69 36.37
CA SER A 417 -22.76 29.67 36.12
C SER A 417 -22.24 31.01 35.60
N LEU A 418 -20.92 31.22 35.53
CA LEU A 418 -20.35 32.41 34.91
C LEU A 418 -20.75 32.48 33.43
N PRO A 419 -21.10 33.68 32.91
CA PRO A 419 -21.48 33.88 31.51
C PRO A 419 -20.47 33.31 30.52
N ASP A 420 -19.17 33.48 30.80
CA ASP A 420 -18.10 32.98 29.93
C ASP A 420 -18.10 31.46 29.81
N ALA A 421 -18.31 30.74 30.93
CA ALA A 421 -18.38 29.28 30.95
C ALA A 421 -19.64 28.77 30.24
N GLN A 422 -20.77 29.47 30.40
CA GLN A 422 -22.00 29.17 29.67
C GLN A 422 -21.85 29.42 28.17
N GLN A 423 -21.19 30.52 27.79
CA GLN A 423 -20.90 30.86 26.41
C GLN A 423 -19.95 29.83 25.77
N GLU A 424 -18.90 29.40 26.48
CA GLU A 424 -18.01 28.32 26.02
C GLU A 424 -18.79 27.03 25.77
N ARG A 425 -19.70 26.66 26.68
CA ARG A 425 -20.55 25.47 26.52
C ARG A 425 -21.49 25.60 25.32
N PHE A 426 -22.07 26.78 25.10
CA PHE A 426 -22.90 27.07 23.93
C PHE A 426 -22.10 26.95 22.62
N MET A 427 -20.90 27.55 22.57
CA MET A 427 -20.01 27.47 21.41
C MET A 427 -19.57 26.04 21.12
N LYS A 428 -19.28 25.23 22.15
CA LYS A 428 -18.98 23.79 21.98
C LYS A 428 -20.14 23.03 21.34
N LEU A 429 -21.37 23.24 21.81
CA LEU A 429 -22.56 22.62 21.22
C LEU A 429 -22.77 23.04 19.76
N GLN A 430 -22.55 24.32 19.44
CA GLN A 430 -22.66 24.83 18.08
C GLN A 430 -21.60 24.23 17.14
N ILE A 431 -20.36 24.06 17.62
CA ILE A 431 -19.29 23.37 16.86
C ILE A 431 -19.64 21.89 16.65
N GLU A 432 -20.19 21.20 17.65
CA GLU A 432 -20.65 19.82 17.50
C GLU A 432 -21.77 19.69 16.48
N GLU A 433 -22.72 20.62 16.46
CA GLU A 433 -23.81 20.65 15.48
C GLU A 433 -23.28 20.94 14.06
N ALA A 434 -22.40 21.93 13.90
CA ALA A 434 -21.75 22.22 12.62
C ALA A 434 -20.93 21.02 12.10
N ASN A 435 -20.30 20.25 12.99
CA ASN A 435 -19.60 19.01 12.62
C ASN A 435 -20.58 17.91 12.18
N ARG A 436 -21.73 17.77 12.83
CA ARG A 436 -22.79 16.85 12.38
C ARG A 436 -23.30 17.25 10.99
N ASP A 437 -23.49 18.54 10.75
CA ASP A 437 -23.91 19.07 9.45
C ASP A 437 -22.87 18.84 8.35
N LYS A 438 -21.59 19.08 8.66
CA LYS A 438 -20.48 18.76 7.78
C LYS A 438 -20.48 17.28 7.38
N ILE A 439 -20.68 16.37 8.33
CA ILE A 439 -20.75 14.92 8.05
C ILE A 439 -21.96 14.60 7.16
N ARG A 440 -23.12 15.22 7.41
CA ARG A 440 -24.32 15.06 6.56
C ARG A 440 -24.06 15.54 5.12
N MET A 441 -23.44 16.71 4.96
CA MET A 441 -23.09 17.25 3.64
C MET A 441 -22.03 16.39 2.92
N GLN A 442 -21.04 15.86 3.65
CA GLN A 442 -20.06 14.93 3.08
C GLN A 442 -20.72 13.66 2.54
N SER A 443 -21.63 13.05 3.30
CA SER A 443 -22.40 11.88 2.85
C SER A 443 -23.19 12.18 1.57
N LEU A 444 -23.83 13.35 1.49
CA LEU A 444 -24.58 13.78 0.30
C LEU A 444 -23.66 14.00 -0.92
N MET A 445 -22.50 14.61 -0.73
CA MET A 445 -21.50 14.79 -1.81
C MET A 445 -20.98 13.45 -2.32
N ASP A 446 -20.69 12.50 -1.43
CA ASP A 446 -20.24 11.17 -1.82
C ASP A 446 -21.33 10.40 -2.58
N GLU A 447 -22.59 10.55 -2.20
CA GLU A 447 -23.73 9.96 -2.91
C GLU A 447 -23.88 10.54 -4.32
N ILE A 448 -23.78 11.86 -4.47
CA ILE A 448 -23.80 12.52 -5.79
C ILE A 448 -22.63 12.03 -6.67
N ARG A 449 -21.42 11.90 -6.10
CA ARG A 449 -20.24 11.39 -6.82
C ARG A 449 -20.44 9.95 -7.28
N ARG A 450 -20.92 9.06 -6.39
CA ARG A 450 -21.22 7.66 -6.74
C ARG A 450 -22.29 7.56 -7.83
N ASN A 451 -23.34 8.38 -7.75
CA ASN A 451 -24.38 8.40 -8.77
C ASN A 451 -23.86 8.91 -10.12
N ALA A 452 -23.01 9.93 -10.15
CA ALA A 452 -22.37 10.41 -11.37
C ALA A 452 -21.41 9.38 -11.98
N GLU A 453 -20.63 8.66 -11.15
CA GLU A 453 -19.77 7.56 -11.60
C GLU A 453 -20.59 6.39 -12.16
N LYS A 454 -21.71 6.05 -11.50
CA LYS A 454 -22.65 5.03 -11.96
C LYS A 454 -23.24 5.42 -13.31
N GLU A 455 -23.76 6.63 -13.46
CA GLU A 455 -24.31 7.14 -14.73
C GLU A 455 -23.27 7.12 -15.86
N LYS A 456 -22.03 7.55 -15.57
CA LYS A 456 -20.92 7.47 -16.53
C LYS A 456 -20.61 6.03 -16.95
N SER A 457 -20.64 5.08 -16.00
CA SER A 457 -20.41 3.66 -16.30
C SER A 457 -21.53 3.06 -17.16
N GLU A 458 -22.79 3.41 -16.87
CA GLU A 458 -23.95 2.99 -17.65
C GLU A 458 -23.90 3.55 -19.07
N GLN A 459 -23.58 4.83 -19.24
CA GLN A 459 -23.36 5.43 -20.56
C GLN A 459 -22.27 4.70 -21.34
N LEU A 460 -21.13 4.41 -20.71
CA LEU A 460 -20.01 3.73 -21.34
C LEU A 460 -20.36 2.29 -21.78
N GLU A 461 -21.15 1.56 -20.99
CA GLU A 461 -21.67 0.25 -21.39
C GLU A 461 -22.67 0.36 -22.54
N THR A 462 -23.59 1.33 -22.54
CA THR A 462 -24.49 1.54 -23.70
C THR A 462 -23.73 1.87 -24.98
N PHE A 463 -22.61 2.62 -24.90
CA PHE A 463 -21.74 2.89 -26.05
C PHE A 463 -21.01 1.63 -26.52
N LYS A 464 -20.51 0.79 -25.60
CA LYS A 464 -19.89 -0.50 -25.95
C LYS A 464 -20.89 -1.44 -26.61
N GLU A 465 -22.11 -1.53 -26.11
CA GLU A 465 -23.18 -2.34 -26.71
C GLU A 465 -23.52 -1.86 -28.13
N LYS A 466 -23.67 -0.55 -28.33
CA LYS A 466 -23.88 0.04 -29.66
C LYS A 466 -22.71 -0.25 -30.60
N ASN A 467 -21.46 -0.12 -30.13
CA ASN A 467 -20.28 -0.45 -30.94
C ASN A 467 -20.23 -1.94 -31.31
N LYS A 468 -20.63 -2.83 -30.39
CA LYS A 468 -20.73 -4.26 -30.65
C LYS A 468 -21.82 -4.57 -31.69
N GLN A 469 -22.98 -3.91 -31.59
CA GLN A 469 -24.05 -4.03 -32.58
C GLN A 469 -23.58 -3.55 -33.97
N LEU A 470 -22.97 -2.37 -34.05
CA LEU A 470 -22.42 -1.83 -35.30
C LEU A 470 -21.35 -2.76 -35.90
N SER A 471 -20.44 -3.29 -35.07
CA SER A 471 -19.42 -4.23 -35.52
C SER A 471 -20.04 -5.50 -36.12
N SER A 472 -21.06 -6.07 -35.46
CA SER A 472 -21.79 -7.24 -35.98
C SER A 472 -22.54 -6.95 -37.29
N THR A 473 -23.07 -5.73 -37.46
CA THR A 473 -23.72 -5.30 -38.70
C THR A 473 -22.68 -5.11 -39.83
N ILE A 474 -21.51 -4.57 -39.52
CA ILE A 474 -20.41 -4.45 -40.49
C ILE A 474 -19.96 -5.83 -40.94
N GLU A 475 -19.77 -6.78 -40.02
CA GLU A 475 -19.40 -8.16 -40.34
C GLU A 475 -20.46 -8.85 -41.22
N SER A 476 -21.75 -8.67 -40.92
CA SER A 476 -22.82 -9.25 -41.75
C SER A 476 -22.84 -8.66 -43.16
N LEU A 477 -22.65 -7.34 -43.28
CA LEU A 477 -22.59 -6.65 -44.57
C LEU A 477 -21.33 -7.02 -45.36
N GLN A 478 -20.19 -7.21 -44.71
CA GLN A 478 -18.96 -7.69 -45.36
C GLN A 478 -19.14 -9.10 -45.92
N LYS A 479 -19.80 -9.99 -45.15
CA LYS A 479 -20.13 -11.34 -45.63
C LYS A 479 -21.08 -11.29 -46.83
N GLU A 480 -22.13 -10.48 -46.76
CA GLU A 480 -23.06 -10.27 -47.86
C GLU A 480 -22.39 -9.70 -49.12
N LEU A 481 -21.41 -8.80 -48.98
CA LEU A 481 -20.62 -8.28 -50.09
C LEU A 481 -19.74 -9.36 -50.71
N ALA A 482 -19.10 -10.20 -49.89
CA ALA A 482 -18.30 -11.33 -50.37
C ALA A 482 -19.16 -12.35 -51.16
N ASP A 483 -20.35 -12.68 -50.66
CA ASP A 483 -21.28 -13.59 -51.35
C ASP A 483 -21.75 -13.01 -52.70
N ARG A 484 -22.02 -11.69 -52.76
CA ARG A 484 -22.37 -11.00 -54.02
C ARG A 484 -21.20 -10.96 -55.01
N GLN A 485 -19.97 -10.81 -54.53
CA GLN A 485 -18.76 -10.83 -55.36
C GLN A 485 -18.57 -12.20 -56.04
N ILE A 486 -18.74 -13.29 -55.28
CA ILE A 486 -18.69 -14.66 -55.82
C ILE A 486 -19.78 -14.88 -56.88
N LEU A 487 -21.00 -14.38 -56.63
CA LEU A 487 -22.09 -14.46 -57.60
C LEU A 487 -21.77 -13.70 -58.90
N LEU A 488 -21.18 -12.52 -58.80
CA LEU A 488 -20.76 -11.71 -59.96
C LEU A 488 -19.68 -12.41 -60.77
N GLU A 489 -18.67 -13.00 -60.12
CA GLU A 489 -17.63 -13.79 -60.79
C GLU A 489 -18.23 -14.98 -61.55
N SER A 490 -19.16 -15.70 -60.94
CA SER A 490 -19.88 -16.81 -61.59
C SER A 490 -20.72 -16.34 -62.79
N GLN A 491 -21.39 -15.18 -62.69
CA GLN A 491 -22.14 -14.63 -63.82
C GLN A 491 -21.22 -14.15 -64.95
N ASN A 492 -20.09 -13.52 -64.63
CA ASN A 492 -19.11 -13.06 -65.62
C ASN A 492 -18.48 -14.24 -66.37
N GLU A 493 -18.21 -15.35 -65.70
CA GLU A 493 -17.72 -16.57 -66.34
C GLU A 493 -18.74 -17.13 -67.34
N LYS A 494 -20.02 -17.15 -66.96
CA LYS A 494 -21.12 -17.60 -67.84
C LYS A 494 -21.32 -16.68 -69.05
N ILE A 495 -21.20 -15.36 -68.86
CA ILE A 495 -21.21 -14.39 -69.96
C ILE A 495 -20.04 -14.67 -70.90
N GLY A 496 -18.83 -14.86 -70.36
CA GLY A 496 -17.65 -15.21 -71.15
C GLY A 496 -17.81 -16.50 -71.95
N ASP A 497 -18.47 -17.52 -71.40
CA ASP A 497 -18.77 -18.76 -72.13
C ASP A 497 -19.78 -18.56 -73.26
N LEU A 498 -20.82 -17.74 -73.04
CA LEU A 498 -21.79 -17.38 -74.08
C LEU A 498 -21.12 -16.56 -75.19
N ASP A 499 -20.22 -15.63 -74.86
CA ASP A 499 -19.47 -14.85 -75.84
C ASP A 499 -18.56 -15.74 -76.71
N ARG A 500 -17.90 -16.74 -76.11
CA ARG A 500 -17.13 -17.75 -76.86
C ARG A 500 -18.02 -18.56 -77.81
N GLN A 501 -19.23 -18.93 -77.37
CA GLN A 501 -20.20 -19.64 -78.22
C GLN A 501 -20.68 -18.77 -79.38
N LEU A 502 -20.98 -17.49 -79.13
CA LEU A 502 -21.38 -16.53 -80.16
C LEU A 502 -20.27 -16.31 -81.18
N CYS A 503 -19.01 -16.15 -80.75
CA CYS A 503 -17.87 -16.07 -81.68
C CYS A 503 -17.74 -17.33 -82.54
N SER A 504 -17.99 -18.50 -81.94
CA SER A 504 -17.96 -19.80 -82.65
C SER A 504 -19.08 -19.93 -83.69
N LEU A 505 -20.26 -19.35 -83.42
CA LEU A 505 -21.40 -19.34 -84.34
C LEU A 505 -21.24 -18.28 -85.44
N ALA A 506 -20.75 -17.09 -85.11
CA ALA A 506 -20.43 -16.04 -86.07
C ALA A 506 -19.40 -16.52 -87.10
N SER A 507 -18.33 -17.20 -86.63
CA SER A 507 -17.33 -17.83 -87.50
C SER A 507 -17.91 -18.86 -88.48
N LYS A 508 -19.08 -19.45 -88.20
CA LYS A 508 -19.74 -20.41 -89.09
C LYS A 508 -20.66 -19.75 -90.11
N ASN A 509 -21.14 -18.53 -89.87
CA ASN A 509 -22.12 -17.87 -90.73
C ASN A 509 -21.50 -16.94 -91.79
N ASP A 510 -20.26 -16.47 -91.59
CA ASP A 510 -19.66 -15.43 -92.43
C ASP A 510 -19.00 -15.90 -93.75
N ARG A 511 -19.28 -17.11 -94.23
CA ARG A 511 -18.66 -17.62 -95.48
C ARG A 511 -19.38 -17.27 -96.79
N ASN A 512 -20.56 -16.64 -96.78
CA ASN A 512 -21.34 -16.44 -98.01
C ASN A 512 -21.64 -14.96 -98.31
N GLN A 513 -20.68 -14.29 -98.94
CA GLN A 513 -20.87 -13.24 -99.96
C GLN A 513 -21.94 -12.16 -99.72
N SER A 514 -21.57 -11.01 -99.16
CA SER A 514 -22.15 -9.68 -99.51
C SER A 514 -21.17 -8.53 -99.21
N GLN A 515 -19.87 -8.83 -99.27
CA GLN A 515 -18.76 -8.12 -98.59
C GLN A 515 -18.22 -6.85 -99.27
N SER A 516 -18.98 -6.14 -100.12
CA SER A 516 -18.42 -4.93 -100.75
C SER A 516 -19.36 -3.75 -100.91
N ILE A 517 -20.68 -3.98 -100.95
CA ILE A 517 -21.66 -2.87 -100.97
C ILE A 517 -22.30 -2.69 -99.59
N ASP A 518 -22.50 -3.78 -98.83
CA ASP A 518 -22.83 -3.68 -97.40
C ASP A 518 -21.69 -3.04 -96.61
N GLU A 519 -20.41 -3.19 -96.97
CA GLU A 519 -19.30 -2.64 -96.17
C GLU A 519 -19.34 -1.09 -96.08
N GLN A 520 -19.83 -0.40 -97.11
CA GLN A 520 -19.96 1.07 -97.10
C GLN A 520 -21.22 1.55 -96.39
N VAL A 521 -22.34 0.84 -96.51
CA VAL A 521 -23.58 1.17 -95.76
C VAL A 521 -23.44 0.76 -94.28
N SER A 522 -22.78 -0.37 -94.02
CA SER A 522 -22.39 -0.86 -92.70
C SER A 522 -21.46 0.14 -92.05
N THR A 523 -20.35 0.56 -92.68
CA THR A 523 -19.46 1.58 -92.06
C THR A 523 -20.18 2.89 -91.71
N ILE A 524 -21.13 3.36 -92.52
CA ILE A 524 -21.95 4.56 -92.18
C ILE A 524 -22.94 4.26 -91.05
N LEU A 525 -23.57 3.08 -91.03
CA LEU A 525 -24.46 2.65 -89.94
C LEU A 525 -23.70 2.39 -88.64
N GLU A 526 -22.49 1.81 -88.70
CA GLU A 526 -21.56 1.65 -87.60
C GLU A 526 -21.13 3.02 -87.09
N ALA A 527 -20.76 3.96 -87.95
CA ALA A 527 -20.43 5.32 -87.53
C ALA A 527 -21.62 6.01 -86.84
N ARG A 528 -22.86 5.80 -87.31
CA ARG A 528 -24.06 6.31 -86.63
C ARG A 528 -24.31 5.63 -85.28
N LYS A 529 -24.22 4.30 -85.22
CA LYS A 529 -24.33 3.55 -83.96
C LYS A 529 -23.23 3.94 -82.98
N GLU A 530 -22.03 4.23 -83.48
CA GLU A 530 -20.90 4.71 -82.70
C GLU A 530 -21.18 6.12 -82.16
N ILE A 531 -21.69 7.04 -82.99
CA ILE A 531 -22.14 8.36 -82.51
C ILE A 531 -23.24 8.22 -81.46
N ASP A 532 -24.24 7.37 -81.66
CA ASP A 532 -25.32 7.13 -80.68
C ASP A 532 -24.80 6.45 -79.39
N SER A 533 -23.78 5.61 -79.52
CA SER A 533 -23.07 4.99 -78.39
C SER A 533 -22.29 6.05 -77.61
N LEU A 534 -21.57 6.92 -78.30
CA LEU A 534 -20.83 8.03 -77.72
C LEU A 534 -21.76 9.04 -77.05
N LEU A 535 -22.92 9.36 -77.65
CA LEU A 535 -23.92 10.23 -77.02
C LEU A 535 -24.50 9.61 -75.74
N ARG A 536 -24.81 8.30 -75.75
CA ARG A 536 -25.23 7.59 -74.54
C ARG A 536 -24.13 7.56 -73.48
N MET A 537 -22.87 7.37 -73.90
CA MET A 537 -21.73 7.39 -73.01
C MET A 537 -21.53 8.78 -72.40
N VAL A 538 -21.65 9.86 -73.18
CA VAL A 538 -21.61 11.24 -72.67
C VAL A 538 -22.74 11.49 -71.67
N GLN A 539 -23.98 11.08 -71.95
CA GLN A 539 -25.10 11.22 -71.00
C GLN A 539 -24.88 10.42 -69.72
N ASN A 540 -24.32 9.21 -69.82
CA ASN A 540 -23.97 8.41 -68.65
C ASN A 540 -22.84 9.07 -67.85
N LEU A 541 -21.80 9.57 -68.51
CA LEU A 541 -20.70 10.30 -67.87
C LEU A 541 -21.18 11.61 -67.22
N GLU A 542 -22.16 12.31 -67.80
CA GLU A 542 -22.78 13.49 -67.19
C GLU A 542 -23.58 13.13 -65.93
N LYS A 543 -24.33 12.01 -65.96
CA LYS A 543 -25.03 11.48 -64.78
C LYS A 543 -24.03 11.05 -63.71
N GLU A 544 -22.97 10.33 -64.06
CA GLU A 544 -21.89 9.95 -63.14
C GLU A 544 -21.21 11.16 -62.54
N LYS A 545 -20.88 12.18 -63.36
CA LYS A 545 -20.34 13.46 -62.87
C LYS A 545 -21.28 14.13 -61.88
N SER A 546 -22.58 14.19 -62.17
CA SER A 546 -23.56 14.79 -61.24
C SER A 546 -23.67 14.01 -59.92
N SER A 547 -23.60 12.69 -59.98
CA SER A 547 -23.58 11.80 -58.82
C SER A 547 -22.32 11.98 -57.98
N LEU A 548 -21.15 12.00 -58.62
CA LEU A 548 -19.85 12.23 -57.96
C LEU A 548 -19.78 13.61 -57.32
N VAL A 549 -20.30 14.66 -57.96
CA VAL A 549 -20.39 16.00 -57.37
C VAL A 549 -21.29 16.01 -56.13
N SER A 550 -22.43 15.30 -56.17
CA SER A 550 -23.31 15.16 -55.00
C SER A 550 -22.63 14.42 -53.86
N GLN A 551 -21.94 13.30 -54.15
CA GLN A 551 -21.14 12.59 -53.16
C GLN A 551 -20.03 13.47 -52.58
N CYS A 552 -19.31 14.24 -53.40
CA CYS A 552 -18.29 15.17 -52.92
C CYS A 552 -18.88 16.21 -51.96
N LYS A 553 -20.08 16.77 -52.24
CA LYS A 553 -20.76 17.70 -51.33
C LYS A 553 -21.16 17.02 -50.01
N GLN A 554 -21.66 15.78 -50.06
CA GLN A 554 -21.97 15.02 -48.85
C GLN A 554 -20.72 14.74 -48.02
N PHE A 555 -19.61 14.36 -48.66
CA PHE A 555 -18.33 14.16 -47.97
C PHE A 555 -17.81 15.45 -47.34
N ILE A 556 -17.91 16.60 -48.01
CA ILE A 556 -17.53 17.90 -47.43
C ILE A 556 -18.38 18.22 -46.18
N TYR A 557 -19.70 18.00 -46.23
CA TYR A 557 -20.58 18.24 -45.09
C TYR A 557 -20.29 17.27 -43.93
N PHE A 558 -20.04 15.99 -44.23
CA PHE A 558 -19.63 15.01 -43.24
C PHE A 558 -18.32 15.42 -42.57
N PHE A 559 -17.29 15.74 -43.36
CA PHE A 559 -15.97 16.14 -42.86
C PHE A 559 -16.04 17.42 -42.00
N ALA A 560 -16.86 18.39 -42.39
CA ALA A 560 -17.10 19.59 -41.58
C ALA A 560 -17.73 19.27 -40.22
N ASN A 561 -18.73 18.38 -40.19
CA ASN A 561 -19.35 17.94 -38.93
C ASN A 561 -18.39 17.13 -38.06
N THR A 562 -17.61 16.22 -38.66
CA THR A 562 -16.62 15.43 -37.92
C THR A 562 -15.53 16.35 -37.35
N SER A 563 -15.05 17.33 -38.13
CA SER A 563 -14.10 18.34 -37.67
C SER A 563 -14.63 19.18 -36.50
N MET A 564 -15.88 19.64 -36.57
CA MET A 564 -16.54 20.35 -35.46
C MET A 564 -16.68 19.46 -34.21
N ASN A 565 -16.98 18.18 -34.38
CA ASN A 565 -17.07 17.22 -33.27
C ASN A 565 -15.69 17.02 -32.59
N TYR A 566 -14.62 16.86 -33.38
CA TYR A 566 -13.26 16.80 -32.83
C TYR A 566 -12.85 18.09 -32.12
N HIS A 567 -13.20 19.26 -32.66
CA HIS A 567 -12.90 20.53 -32.01
C HIS A 567 -13.62 20.69 -30.66
N PHE A 568 -14.88 20.27 -30.59
CA PHE A 568 -15.63 20.24 -29.33
C PHE A 568 -15.03 19.27 -28.31
N ILE A 569 -14.65 18.06 -28.74
CA ILE A 569 -13.99 17.07 -27.89
C ILE A 569 -12.64 17.59 -27.37
N LEU A 570 -11.83 18.22 -28.22
CA LEU A 570 -10.56 18.84 -27.84
C LEU A 570 -10.76 19.97 -26.83
N TYR A 571 -11.80 20.79 -27.00
CA TYR A 571 -12.15 21.83 -26.03
C TYR A 571 -12.52 21.25 -24.66
N CYS A 572 -13.36 20.21 -24.65
CA CYS A 572 -13.73 19.48 -23.42
C CYS A 572 -12.51 18.82 -22.76
N PHE A 573 -11.60 18.23 -23.54
CA PHE A 573 -10.36 17.66 -23.00
C PHE A 573 -9.43 18.74 -22.45
N SER A 574 -9.29 19.89 -23.11
CA SER A 574 -8.50 21.03 -22.60
C SER A 574 -9.01 21.47 -21.23
N PHE A 575 -10.32 21.67 -21.09
CA PHE A 575 -10.92 22.07 -19.82
C PHE A 575 -10.72 21.01 -18.73
N ARG A 576 -10.87 19.72 -19.08
CA ARG A 576 -10.64 18.63 -18.12
C ARG A 576 -9.17 18.52 -17.70
N VAL A 577 -8.23 18.77 -18.60
CA VAL A 577 -6.80 18.80 -18.30
C VAL A 577 -6.50 19.95 -17.34
N GLU A 578 -7.02 21.15 -17.59
CA GLU A 578 -6.87 22.30 -16.69
C GLU A 578 -7.40 22.02 -15.27
N GLU A 579 -8.59 21.41 -15.14
CA GLU A 579 -9.13 21.00 -13.83
C GLU A 579 -8.23 20.00 -13.10
N LEU A 580 -7.67 19.02 -13.83
CA LEU A 580 -6.79 18.01 -13.25
C LEU A 580 -5.43 18.60 -12.87
N GLU A 581 -4.91 19.54 -13.66
CA GLU A 581 -3.72 20.29 -13.33
C GLU A 581 -3.93 21.15 -12.08
N GLU A 582 -5.08 21.80 -11.93
CA GLU A 582 -5.40 22.60 -10.74
C GLU A 582 -5.53 21.71 -9.49
N ALA A 583 -6.25 20.59 -9.59
CA ALA A 583 -6.35 19.62 -8.49
C ALA A 583 -4.97 19.05 -8.11
N LEU A 584 -4.09 18.84 -9.08
CA LEU A 584 -2.72 18.39 -8.83
C LEU A 584 -1.91 19.48 -8.10
N ARG A 585 -2.00 20.75 -8.53
CA ARG A 585 -1.36 21.88 -7.85
C ARG A 585 -1.82 22.00 -6.40
N GLU A 586 -3.12 21.89 -6.14
CA GLU A 586 -3.68 21.91 -4.78
C GLU A 586 -3.15 20.73 -3.93
N SER A 587 -3.14 19.52 -4.49
CA SER A 587 -2.67 18.33 -3.77
C SER A 587 -1.18 18.41 -3.39
N VAL A 588 -0.35 18.99 -4.26
CA VAL A 588 1.08 19.24 -4.01
C VAL A 588 1.26 20.34 -2.95
N SER A 589 0.48 21.42 -3.01
CA SER A 589 0.51 22.49 -2.00
C SER A 589 0.17 21.96 -0.60
N ILE A 590 -0.91 21.18 -0.49
CA ILE A 590 -1.33 20.56 0.78
C ILE A 590 -0.24 19.62 1.32
N THR A 591 0.44 18.88 0.44
CA THR A 591 1.53 17.97 0.85
C THR A 591 2.74 18.76 1.33
N ALA A 592 3.14 19.81 0.62
CA ALA A 592 4.23 20.68 1.02
C ALA A 592 3.97 21.38 2.36
N GLU A 593 2.76 21.90 2.59
CA GLU A 593 2.37 22.50 3.87
C GLU A 593 2.41 21.49 5.02
N ARG A 594 1.92 20.26 4.80
CA ARG A 594 1.99 19.17 5.79
C ARG A 594 3.44 18.81 6.12
N GLU A 595 4.31 18.75 5.13
CA GLU A 595 5.74 18.48 5.34
C GLU A 595 6.42 19.58 6.16
N VAL A 596 6.11 20.85 5.88
CA VAL A 596 6.61 22.00 6.67
C VAL A 596 6.12 21.91 8.13
N HIS A 597 4.84 21.63 8.36
CA HIS A 597 4.30 21.44 9.71
C HIS A 597 4.96 20.29 10.46
N VAL A 598 5.21 19.15 9.80
CA VAL A 598 5.91 18.01 10.40
C VAL A 598 7.36 18.36 10.71
N ALA A 599 8.05 19.11 9.85
CA ALA A 599 9.42 19.58 10.10
C ALA A 599 9.49 20.55 11.29
N GLN A 600 8.56 21.51 11.38
CA GLN A 600 8.44 22.43 12.51
C GLN A 600 8.16 21.67 13.82
N GLN A 601 7.22 20.72 13.82
CA GLN A 601 6.92 19.91 15.00
C GLN A 601 8.13 19.06 15.44
N LYS A 602 8.90 18.50 14.49
CA LYS A 602 10.15 17.79 14.79
C LYS A 602 11.19 18.71 15.43
N GLN A 603 11.34 19.94 14.95
CA GLN A 603 12.25 20.93 15.54
C GLN A 603 11.85 21.29 16.98
N ILE A 604 10.55 21.54 17.23
CA ILE A 604 10.04 21.81 18.59
C ILE A 604 10.29 20.60 19.50
N ASN A 605 10.02 19.39 19.03
CA ASN A 605 10.26 18.17 19.80
C ASN A 605 11.75 17.99 20.13
N GLN A 606 12.66 18.30 19.20
CA GLN A 606 14.10 18.28 19.46
C GLN A 606 14.51 19.31 20.52
N GLN A 607 13.98 20.53 20.48
CA GLN A 607 14.21 21.55 21.49
C GLN A 607 13.71 21.11 22.88
N LEU A 608 12.51 20.53 22.96
CA LEU A 608 11.95 20.02 24.21
C LEU A 608 12.77 18.83 24.76
N ILE A 609 13.25 17.94 23.89
CA ILE A 609 14.14 16.84 24.30
C ILE A 609 15.46 17.38 24.85
N MET A 610 16.03 18.40 24.21
CA MET A 610 17.25 19.05 24.68
C MET A 610 17.04 19.69 26.06
N GLN A 611 15.98 20.50 26.24
CA GLN A 611 15.62 21.11 27.53
C GLN A 611 15.37 20.05 28.63
N LEU A 612 14.69 18.94 28.29
CA LEU A 612 14.49 17.84 29.23
C LEU A 612 15.79 17.15 29.60
N SER A 613 16.75 17.05 28.67
CA SER A 613 18.06 16.46 28.94
C SER A 613 18.92 17.37 29.83
N GLU A 614 18.87 18.68 29.61
CA GLU A 614 19.52 19.70 30.44
C GLU A 614 18.96 19.70 31.85
N ALA A 615 17.63 19.78 32.00
CA ALA A 615 16.97 19.74 33.31
C ALA A 615 17.26 18.42 34.08
N ARG A 616 17.35 17.28 33.37
CA ARG A 616 17.76 16.00 33.97
C ARG A 616 19.22 16.02 34.40
N HIS A 617 20.09 16.65 33.63
CA HIS A 617 21.50 16.79 33.98
C HIS A 617 21.65 17.67 35.22
N GLU A 618 20.99 18.84 35.26
CA GLU A 618 20.97 19.73 36.43
C GLU A 618 20.45 19.01 37.68
N LEU A 619 19.35 18.26 37.58
CA LEU A 619 18.84 17.46 38.70
C LEU A 619 19.82 16.40 39.17
N ASN A 620 20.58 15.78 38.27
CA ASN A 620 21.60 14.80 38.62
C ASN A 620 22.80 15.45 39.30
N GLU A 621 23.25 16.61 38.80
CA GLU A 621 24.31 17.40 39.41
C GLU A 621 23.92 17.86 40.82
N LEU A 622 22.71 18.40 40.99
CA LEU A 622 22.18 18.78 42.30
C LEU A 622 22.07 17.58 43.25
N ARG A 623 21.64 16.42 42.78
CA ARG A 623 21.61 15.19 43.58
C ARG A 623 23.00 14.72 44.00
N LYS A 624 24.00 14.88 43.14
CA LYS A 624 25.39 14.52 43.45
C LYS A 624 25.97 15.47 44.49
N HIS A 625 25.80 16.78 44.29
CA HIS A 625 26.17 17.79 45.28
C HIS A 625 25.53 17.47 46.62
N LEU A 626 24.23 17.18 46.67
CA LEU A 626 23.52 16.90 47.92
C LEU A 626 24.04 15.66 48.67
N LYS A 627 24.63 14.68 47.97
CA LYS A 627 25.28 13.51 48.58
C LYS A 627 26.65 13.84 49.16
N ASP A 628 27.37 14.78 48.55
CA ASP A 628 28.74 15.13 48.92
C ASP A 628 28.80 16.21 50.03
N LEU A 629 27.69 16.92 50.30
CA LEU A 629 27.63 17.99 51.30
C LEU A 629 27.74 17.48 52.74
N THR A 630 28.78 17.92 53.44
CA THR A 630 28.89 17.82 54.90
C THR A 630 27.97 18.84 55.59
N ALA A 631 27.73 18.71 56.91
CA ALA A 631 26.84 19.62 57.63
C ALA A 631 27.25 21.11 57.52
N VAL A 632 28.56 21.38 57.50
CA VAL A 632 29.11 22.73 57.31
C VAL A 632 28.81 23.24 55.90
N ASP A 633 28.92 22.39 54.88
CA ASP A 633 28.61 22.76 53.51
C ASP A 633 27.11 23.03 53.30
N LYS A 634 26.23 22.37 54.09
CA LYS A 634 24.79 22.64 54.07
C LYS A 634 24.46 24.03 54.59
N ASP A 635 25.08 24.47 55.69
CA ASP A 635 24.86 25.81 56.23
C ASP A 635 25.37 26.88 55.26
N GLU A 636 26.52 26.65 54.63
CA GLU A 636 27.07 27.55 53.62
C GLU A 636 26.18 27.61 52.36
N MET A 637 25.67 26.45 51.90
CA MET A 637 24.73 26.39 50.78
C MET A 637 23.39 27.07 51.10
N MET A 638 22.86 26.90 52.31
CA MET A 638 21.66 27.62 52.75
C MET A 638 21.89 29.12 52.76
N ARG A 639 23.07 29.57 53.20
CA ARG A 639 23.46 30.98 53.15
C ARG A 639 23.57 31.49 51.71
N CYS A 640 24.10 30.70 50.77
CA CYS A 640 24.13 31.02 49.34
C CYS A 640 22.71 31.13 48.75
N PHE A 641 21.81 30.17 49.02
CA PHE A 641 20.41 30.26 48.57
C PHE A 641 19.67 31.45 49.18
N GLU A 642 19.94 31.81 50.43
CA GLU A 642 19.39 33.02 51.05
C GLU A 642 19.87 34.30 50.35
N VAL A 643 21.12 34.33 49.88
CA VAL A 643 21.69 35.43 49.09
C VAL A 643 21.09 35.47 47.69
N GLU A 644 21.02 34.35 46.97
CA GLU A 644 20.39 34.28 45.64
C GLU A 644 18.93 34.69 45.67
N ARG A 645 18.15 34.14 46.63
CA ARG A 645 16.76 34.53 46.83
C ARG A 645 16.62 36.02 47.09
N ARG A 646 17.56 36.63 47.83
CA ARG A 646 17.59 38.08 48.07
C ARG A 646 17.86 38.85 46.77
N GLN A 647 18.83 38.43 45.98
CA GLN A 647 19.13 39.04 44.68
C GLN A 647 17.92 38.97 43.73
N HIS A 648 17.23 37.83 43.65
CA HIS A 648 16.01 37.70 42.85
C HIS A 648 14.87 38.60 43.35
N LEU A 649 14.69 38.72 44.67
CA LEU A 649 13.70 39.65 45.24
C LEU A 649 14.05 41.11 44.95
N GLU A 650 15.33 41.49 45.05
CA GLU A 650 15.80 42.84 44.70
C GLU A 650 15.61 43.15 43.22
N GLN A 651 15.94 42.21 42.32
CA GLN A 651 15.70 42.35 40.88
C GLN A 651 14.20 42.48 40.57
N LEU A 652 13.34 41.67 41.20
CA LEU A 652 11.89 41.75 40.99
C LEU A 652 11.33 43.10 41.46
N LEU A 653 11.77 43.58 42.63
CA LEU A 653 11.38 44.90 43.14
C LEU A 653 11.93 46.02 42.26
N GLN A 654 13.13 45.86 41.69
CA GLN A 654 13.70 46.80 40.73
C GLN A 654 12.88 46.86 39.44
N PHE A 655 12.54 45.71 38.84
CA PHE A 655 11.70 45.67 37.63
C PHE A 655 10.32 46.25 37.86
N LYS A 656 9.71 46.01 39.03
CA LYS A 656 8.43 46.65 39.38
C LYS A 656 8.56 48.17 39.51
N HIS A 657 9.64 48.64 40.15
CA HIS A 657 9.91 50.08 40.26
C HIS A 657 10.09 50.71 38.87
N GLU A 658 10.92 50.09 38.01
CA GLU A 658 11.16 50.56 36.64
C GLU A 658 9.88 50.53 35.79
N ALA A 659 9.07 49.47 35.88
CA ALA A 659 7.80 49.38 35.15
C ALA A 659 6.82 50.47 35.60
N LEU A 660 6.74 50.77 36.89
CA LEU A 660 5.89 51.85 37.41
C LEU A 660 6.40 53.23 36.98
N VAL A 661 7.72 53.47 37.04
CA VAL A 661 8.33 54.71 36.56
C VAL A 661 8.11 54.89 35.06
N ALA A 662 8.27 53.82 34.27
CA ALA A 662 8.02 53.84 32.83
C ALA A 662 6.55 54.14 32.50
N ALA A 663 5.60 53.51 33.20
CA ALA A 663 4.19 53.77 33.03
C ALA A 663 3.81 55.21 33.42
N ILE A 664 4.43 55.77 34.46
CA ILE A 664 4.25 57.19 34.83
C ILE A 664 4.81 58.10 33.72
N ALA A 665 6.01 57.81 33.23
CA ALA A 665 6.63 58.57 32.15
C ALA A 665 5.80 58.51 30.85
N GLU A 666 5.19 57.37 30.54
CA GLU A 666 4.27 57.22 29.40
C GLU A 666 3.03 58.09 29.59
N LYS A 667 2.42 58.10 30.79
CA LYS A 667 1.30 59.01 31.11
C LYS A 667 1.72 60.47 31.00
N ASP A 668 2.92 60.83 31.46
CA ASP A 668 3.45 62.19 31.33
C ASP A 668 3.67 62.60 29.86
N ALA A 669 4.19 61.69 29.03
CA ALA A 669 4.34 61.93 27.60
C ALA A 669 2.98 62.14 26.92
N HIS A 670 1.97 61.32 27.24
CA HIS A 670 0.61 61.49 26.73
C HIS A 670 -0.02 62.81 27.16
N ILE A 671 0.14 63.19 28.43
CA ILE A 671 -0.34 64.48 28.94
C ILE A 671 0.33 65.62 28.19
N ALA A 672 1.66 65.58 28.02
CA ALA A 672 2.41 66.61 27.31
C ALA A 672 1.98 66.74 25.83
N LEU A 673 1.72 65.61 25.15
CA LEU A 673 1.22 65.61 23.77
C LEU A 673 -0.19 66.21 23.68
N LEU A 674 -1.09 65.85 24.59
CA LEU A 674 -2.46 66.41 24.61
C LEU A 674 -2.48 67.89 24.99
N GLU A 675 -1.59 68.34 25.87
CA GLU A 675 -1.44 69.75 26.23
C GLU A 675 -0.89 70.61 25.09
N GLN A 676 -0.14 69.98 24.16
CA GLN A 676 0.35 70.61 22.92
C GLN A 676 -0.65 70.53 21.76
N SER A 677 -1.62 69.62 21.82
CA SER A 677 -2.68 69.51 20.80
C SER A 677 -3.52 70.79 20.73
N ARG A 678 -4.11 71.08 19.56
CA ARG A 678 -4.94 72.30 19.37
C ARG A 678 -6.21 72.26 20.21
N ASP A 679 -6.82 71.08 20.31
CA ASP A 679 -8.13 70.90 20.93
C ASP A 679 -8.05 70.81 22.47
N LYS A 680 -6.86 70.53 23.03
CA LYS A 680 -6.56 70.44 24.48
C LYS A 680 -7.72 69.81 25.27
N PRO A 681 -8.07 68.53 24.99
CA PRO A 681 -9.23 67.87 25.59
C PRO A 681 -9.04 67.79 27.11
N ARG A 682 -9.70 68.68 27.86
CA ARG A 682 -9.50 68.85 29.30
C ARG A 682 -9.84 67.58 30.09
N ASP A 683 -10.96 66.95 29.75
CA ASP A 683 -11.43 65.75 30.44
C ASP A 683 -10.46 64.57 30.25
N GLU A 684 -9.89 64.40 29.05
CA GLU A 684 -8.88 63.38 28.77
C GLU A 684 -7.56 63.66 29.52
N ILE A 685 -7.15 64.93 29.58
CA ILE A 685 -5.96 65.33 30.35
C ILE A 685 -6.18 65.09 31.85
N GLU A 686 -7.34 65.46 32.40
CA GLU A 686 -7.67 65.26 33.81
C GLU A 686 -7.74 63.77 34.19
N THR A 687 -8.33 62.93 33.32
CA THR A 687 -8.36 61.48 33.54
C THR A 687 -6.96 60.86 33.50
N LEU A 688 -6.08 61.30 32.59
CA LEU A 688 -4.68 60.86 32.57
C LEU A 688 -3.90 61.32 33.81
N ARG A 689 -4.15 62.55 34.31
CA ARG A 689 -3.55 63.04 35.56
C ARG A 689 -4.00 62.19 36.76
N HIS A 690 -5.28 61.84 36.84
CA HIS A 690 -5.78 60.96 37.89
C HIS A 690 -5.18 59.55 37.81
N HIS A 691 -5.03 59.00 36.60
CA HIS A 691 -4.34 57.71 36.40
C HIS A 691 -2.86 57.78 36.78
N LYS A 692 -2.16 58.87 36.44
CA LYS A 692 -0.78 59.13 36.86
C LYS A 692 -0.67 59.17 38.38
N GLU A 693 -1.56 59.87 39.06
CA GLU A 693 -1.58 59.98 40.53
C GLU A 693 -1.70 58.61 41.19
N LYS A 694 -2.61 57.75 40.71
CA LYS A 694 -2.71 56.35 41.17
C LYS A 694 -1.43 55.54 40.94
N LEU A 695 -0.74 55.76 39.82
CA LEU A 695 0.54 55.09 39.56
C LEU A 695 1.64 55.58 40.50
N MET A 696 1.67 56.88 40.83
CA MET A 696 2.60 57.45 41.80
C MET A 696 2.36 56.92 43.21
N GLU A 697 1.10 56.74 43.61
CA GLU A 697 0.74 56.12 44.89
C GLU A 697 1.24 54.67 44.95
N LYS A 698 0.98 53.86 43.91
CA LYS A 698 1.52 52.49 43.80
C LYS A 698 3.04 52.44 43.84
N LEU A 699 3.73 53.39 43.21
CA LEU A 699 5.19 53.50 43.25
C LEU A 699 5.68 53.78 44.68
N LYS A 700 4.99 54.64 45.41
CA LYS A 700 5.30 54.93 46.81
C LYS A 700 5.11 53.69 47.69
N GLU A 701 3.98 53.00 47.57
CA GLU A 701 3.73 51.75 48.28
C GLU A 701 4.82 50.69 48.01
N GLU A 702 5.22 50.52 46.74
CA GLU A 702 6.25 49.53 46.39
C GLU A 702 7.63 49.93 46.92
N ASN A 703 7.96 51.22 46.93
CA ASN A 703 9.19 51.73 47.55
C ASN A 703 9.20 51.49 49.07
N GLU A 704 8.06 51.68 49.75
CA GLU A 704 7.91 51.36 51.17
C GLU A 704 8.06 49.86 51.43
N ARG A 705 7.46 48.98 50.61
CA ARG A 705 7.66 47.53 50.69
C ARG A 705 9.12 47.14 50.50
N ARG A 706 9.80 47.74 49.52
CA ARG A 706 11.23 47.52 49.27
C ARG A 706 12.07 47.91 50.49
N ALA A 707 11.79 49.06 51.11
CA ALA A 707 12.49 49.50 52.32
C ALA A 707 12.23 48.55 53.51
N GLN A 708 11.00 48.06 53.69
CA GLN A 708 10.64 47.10 54.75
C GLN A 708 11.34 45.74 54.58
N LEU A 709 11.43 45.23 53.35
CA LEU A 709 12.11 43.95 53.07
C LEU A 709 13.62 44.04 53.29
N LEU A 710 14.23 45.19 52.95
CA LEU A 710 15.65 45.45 53.21
C LEU A 710 15.91 45.61 54.72
N SER A 711 15.06 46.33 55.46
CA SER A 711 15.24 46.56 56.90
C SER A 711 15.01 45.32 57.75
N SER A 712 13.90 44.59 57.54
CA SER A 712 13.59 43.34 58.24
C SER A 712 14.70 42.28 58.11
N SER A 713 15.40 42.26 56.97
CA SER A 713 16.51 41.35 56.71
C SER A 713 17.77 41.71 57.51
N THR A 714 18.11 43.00 57.65
CA THR A 714 19.27 43.43 58.45
C THR A 714 19.09 43.12 59.95
N VAL A 715 17.87 43.25 60.47
CA VAL A 715 17.55 42.93 61.87
C VAL A 715 17.72 41.44 62.17
N ASN A 716 17.42 40.56 61.20
CA ASN A 716 17.57 39.12 61.40
C ASN A 716 19.04 38.68 61.48
N ILE A 717 19.94 39.32 60.74
CA ILE A 717 21.39 39.03 60.80
C ILE A 717 21.97 39.56 62.12
N ALA A 718 21.61 40.78 62.53
CA ALA A 718 22.05 41.35 63.80
C ALA A 718 21.59 40.50 64.99
N SER A 719 20.33 40.05 64.98
CA SER A 719 19.79 39.15 66.02
C SER A 719 20.53 37.81 66.08
N LYS A 720 20.86 37.22 64.93
CA LYS A 720 21.62 35.95 64.87
C LYS A 720 23.07 36.12 65.35
N LEU A 721 23.73 37.23 65.00
CA LEU A 721 25.10 37.52 65.47
C LEU A 721 25.15 37.80 66.97
N LEU A 722 24.16 38.51 67.53
CA LEU A 722 24.03 38.72 68.97
C LEU A 722 23.83 37.40 69.72
N ASN A 723 23.04 36.47 69.19
CA ASN A 723 22.87 35.16 69.81
C ASN A 723 24.14 34.30 69.78
N PHE A 724 24.97 34.43 68.74
CA PHE A 724 26.27 33.74 68.69
C PHE A 724 27.27 34.33 69.70
N GLY A 725 27.26 35.65 69.92
CA GLY A 725 28.13 36.29 70.90
C GLY A 725 27.79 36.02 72.37
N ILE A 726 26.60 35.47 72.67
CA ILE A 726 26.19 35.11 74.05
C ILE A 726 26.60 33.67 74.41
N TRP A 727 26.97 32.85 73.42
CA TRP A 727 27.44 31.47 73.64
C TRP A 727 28.96 31.30 73.57
N ALA A 728 29.70 32.33 73.16
CA ALA A 728 31.15 32.42 73.26
C ALA A 728 31.53 33.12 74.56
#